data_AF-A0A1I7MQ97-F1
#
_entry.id   AF-A0A1I7MQ97-F1
#
_cell.length_a   1.000
_cell.length_b   1.000
_cell.length_c   1.000
_cell.angle_alpha   90.00
_cell.angle_beta   90.00
_cell.angle_gamma   90.00
#
_symmetry.space_group_name_H-M   'P 1'
#
loop_
_entity.id
_entity.type
_entity.pdbx_description
1 polymer ?
#
loop_
_entity_poly.entity_id
_entity_poly.type
_entity_poly.pdbx_seq_one_letter_code
_entity_poly.pdbx_strand_id
1 'polypeptide(L)'
;MPMPTEFGGDGGGAGGDGGELVLDTDVLVVGAGPTGLLLAALLAQRGVSVIVLERRTQPSAHSRGIGLHPPAVAALAAVGLEEAAVAAGIQVRTGVGVSDGRTLGELRFDHPGAQRPSILVLPQNQTEQLLAERVEQLAPGAVWRGMEVIGLEQDPAAGTAQLTVQTADGTERRPTARVVVGADGAHSTVRALAGIPVTARDWPDRYLMGDVPDTTDHGSDARIHLHAHGVVESFPLPGGMRRWVVHTGHELLPEDPWRLAELVHARTGERIDPTRATMVSAFSVRRQLAQTMVSGQTVLIGDAAHAVSPIGGQGMTLGWQDAVELAPLLAAPPDQRPDLTEFSVRRLRTARIAARQAEVNMVLGRALPRPARTVRDLAARAVLASPLQRTLAWTYAMGWAGEPRHPRGVAVVGTGTNVDPMPTEPAAQPSQPTSPDASQASVQPDGGSLASPVARGERGAQVSSMFNGMADRYDLMNLVMTWGQEPRLVRRTVERAELPDAPRVLDLATGTGDIALEILRSRYAAEVVGADFAPEMMEIGRRRPGGDRIQWVEADAMDLPFEDESFDAVTHGYLLRNVEDIPRTLAEQFRVLKPGGRMVALETSPAPKNITRPFSTAYIQHVVPLMGRLITQNPDAYEYLSSTTRAFKTPAEIAGLLEDAGFVDVGHELHMFGTLAIHWAVKPGGAQAGQEG
;
A
#
# COMPACT_ATOMS: atom_id res chain seq x y z
N MET A 1 7.16 -47.57 -12.97
CA MET A 1 8.48 -47.75 -13.62
C MET A 1 9.55 -47.32 -12.63
N PRO A 2 10.68 -48.04 -12.54
CA PRO A 2 11.52 -48.04 -11.35
C PRO A 2 12.41 -46.79 -11.23
N MET A 3 12.72 -46.46 -9.98
CA MET A 3 13.66 -45.43 -9.53
C MET A 3 15.07 -45.68 -10.11
N PRO A 4 15.83 -44.64 -10.47
CA PRO A 4 17.23 -44.81 -10.84
C PRO A 4 18.11 -44.97 -9.59
N THR A 5 18.81 -46.09 -9.56
CA THR A 5 19.89 -46.46 -8.62
C THR A 5 21.23 -45.86 -9.05
N GLU A 6 21.96 -45.36 -8.05
CA GLU A 6 23.42 -45.41 -7.87
C GLU A 6 24.36 -44.76 -8.89
N PHE A 7 25.04 -43.70 -8.42
CA PHE A 7 26.36 -43.29 -8.91
C PHE A 7 27.42 -44.23 -8.34
N GLY A 8 28.19 -44.87 -9.22
CA GLY A 8 29.33 -45.71 -8.86
C GLY A 8 30.60 -44.89 -8.61
N GLY A 9 31.35 -45.32 -7.59
CA GLY A 9 32.71 -44.89 -7.26
C GLY A 9 33.25 -45.72 -6.09
N ASP A 10 33.93 -46.82 -6.41
CA ASP A 10 34.55 -47.77 -5.47
C ASP A 10 35.60 -47.14 -4.55
N GLY A 11 35.67 -47.60 -3.29
CA GLY A 11 36.92 -47.53 -2.51
C GLY A 11 36.87 -47.40 -0.99
N GLY A 12 36.15 -48.29 -0.28
CA GLY A 12 36.59 -48.86 1.02
C GLY A 12 36.60 -47.99 2.29
N GLY A 13 35.65 -48.24 3.19
CA GLY A 13 35.76 -47.83 4.60
C GLY A 13 34.42 -47.89 5.34
N ALA A 14 34.10 -49.04 5.93
CA ALA A 14 32.90 -49.26 6.74
C ALA A 14 32.93 -48.40 8.02
N GLY A 15 31.86 -47.61 8.21
CA GLY A 15 31.54 -46.91 9.45
C GLY A 15 30.15 -46.30 9.30
N GLY A 16 29.16 -46.92 9.95
CA GLY A 16 27.79 -46.44 9.93
C GLY A 16 27.70 -45.10 10.66
N ASP A 17 27.22 -44.08 9.95
CA ASP A 17 26.62 -42.91 10.55
C ASP A 17 25.39 -42.56 9.70
N GLY A 18 24.24 -42.49 10.36
CA GLY A 18 22.99 -42.09 9.71
C GLY A 18 23.10 -40.63 9.34
N GLY A 19 23.56 -40.36 8.11
CA GLY A 19 23.88 -39.02 7.61
C GLY A 19 22.84 -37.98 8.03
N GLU A 20 23.25 -37.15 8.98
CA GLU A 20 22.56 -35.93 9.34
C GLU A 20 22.59 -35.05 8.09
N LEU A 21 21.48 -35.04 7.33
CA LEU A 21 21.29 -34.10 6.22
C LEU A 21 21.28 -32.70 6.82
N VAL A 22 22.47 -32.08 6.89
CA VAL A 22 22.65 -30.69 7.28
C VAL A 22 22.00 -29.84 6.20
N LEU A 23 20.81 -29.35 6.50
CA LEU A 23 20.03 -28.46 5.64
C LEU A 23 20.49 -27.03 5.87
N ASP A 24 21.71 -26.72 5.44
CA ASP A 24 22.24 -25.37 5.44
C ASP A 24 21.82 -24.67 4.15
N THR A 25 21.05 -23.59 4.28
CA THR A 25 20.56 -22.79 3.15
C THR A 25 20.66 -21.30 3.49
N ASP A 26 20.64 -20.43 2.49
CA ASP A 26 20.62 -18.99 2.76
C ASP A 26 19.29 -18.57 3.40
N VAL A 27 18.18 -19.12 2.90
CA VAL A 27 16.83 -18.76 3.34
C VAL A 27 15.96 -20.00 3.59
N LEU A 28 15.42 -20.13 4.80
CA LEU A 28 14.35 -21.07 5.11
C LEU A 28 13.00 -20.36 5.04
N VAL A 29 12.09 -20.82 4.20
CA VAL A 29 10.71 -20.32 4.13
C VAL A 29 9.79 -21.33 4.81
N VAL A 30 9.06 -20.92 5.85
CA VAL A 30 8.10 -21.77 6.55
C VAL A 30 6.70 -21.49 6.01
N GLY A 31 6.11 -22.49 5.35
CA GLY A 31 4.79 -22.46 4.71
C GLY A 31 4.88 -22.43 3.18
N ALA A 32 4.38 -23.50 2.53
CA ALA A 32 4.25 -23.57 1.07
C ALA A 32 2.85 -23.12 0.61
N GLY A 33 2.33 -22.05 1.22
CA GLY A 33 1.21 -21.29 0.69
C GLY A 33 1.64 -20.40 -0.49
N PRO A 34 0.71 -19.66 -1.10
CA PRO A 34 1.00 -18.89 -2.31
C PRO A 34 2.07 -17.82 -2.06
N THR A 35 2.09 -17.20 -0.89
CA THR A 35 3.11 -16.21 -0.50
C THR A 35 4.51 -16.82 -0.38
N GLY A 36 4.63 -17.98 0.31
CA GLY A 36 5.92 -18.64 0.50
C GLY A 36 6.49 -19.21 -0.80
N LEU A 37 5.63 -19.82 -1.63
CA LEU A 37 6.03 -20.34 -2.95
C LEU A 37 6.46 -19.21 -3.90
N LEU A 38 5.75 -18.07 -3.90
CA LEU A 38 6.16 -16.91 -4.69
C LEU A 38 7.52 -16.38 -4.24
N LEU A 39 7.75 -16.23 -2.93
CA LEU A 39 9.06 -15.81 -2.43
C LEU A 39 10.16 -16.79 -2.85
N ALA A 40 9.93 -18.09 -2.70
CA ALA A 40 10.89 -19.12 -3.08
C ALA A 40 11.24 -19.04 -4.57
N ALA A 41 10.26 -18.86 -5.46
CA ALA A 41 10.51 -18.67 -6.88
C ALA A 41 11.32 -17.39 -7.16
N LEU A 42 10.99 -16.27 -6.50
CA LEU A 42 11.72 -15.01 -6.66
C LEU A 42 13.17 -15.07 -6.17
N LEU A 43 13.43 -15.82 -5.09
CA LEU A 43 14.76 -16.06 -4.53
C LEU A 43 15.58 -16.99 -5.42
N ALA A 44 14.98 -18.11 -5.86
CA ALA A 44 15.63 -19.05 -6.76
C ALA A 44 16.02 -18.40 -8.10
N GLN A 45 15.16 -17.54 -8.67
CA GLN A 45 15.50 -16.74 -9.86
C GLN A 45 16.70 -15.80 -9.67
N ARG A 46 17.01 -15.43 -8.43
CA ARG A 46 18.15 -14.56 -8.06
C ARG A 46 19.37 -15.37 -7.64
N GLY A 47 19.34 -16.70 -7.73
CA GLY A 47 20.43 -17.58 -7.33
C GLY A 47 20.60 -17.71 -5.81
N VAL A 48 19.59 -17.34 -5.02
CA VAL A 48 19.61 -17.52 -3.56
C VAL A 48 19.19 -18.95 -3.21
N SER A 49 19.99 -19.65 -2.40
CA SER A 49 19.62 -20.97 -1.90
C SER A 49 18.39 -20.86 -0.99
N VAL A 50 17.34 -21.63 -1.28
CA VAL A 50 16.09 -21.58 -0.54
C VAL A 50 15.51 -22.98 -0.33
N ILE A 51 15.02 -23.24 0.88
CA ILE A 51 14.23 -24.42 1.22
C ILE A 51 12.89 -23.96 1.78
N VAL A 52 11.80 -24.59 1.31
CA VAL A 52 10.43 -24.32 1.78
C VAL A 52 9.95 -25.50 2.63
N LEU A 53 9.61 -25.24 3.89
CA LEU A 53 9.08 -26.24 4.81
C LEU A 53 7.56 -26.13 4.90
N GLU A 54 6.83 -27.20 4.61
CA GLU A 54 5.37 -27.25 4.66
C GLU A 54 4.89 -28.41 5.51
N ARG A 55 4.07 -28.12 6.53
CA ARG A 55 3.53 -29.14 7.42
C ARG A 55 2.59 -30.13 6.74
N ARG A 56 1.85 -29.70 5.71
CA ARG A 56 0.90 -30.57 4.99
C ARG A 56 1.66 -31.52 4.07
N THR A 57 1.29 -32.80 4.11
CA THR A 57 1.82 -33.82 3.19
C THR A 57 1.30 -33.66 1.76
N GLN A 58 0.13 -33.02 1.58
CA GLN A 58 -0.46 -32.73 0.28
C GLN A 58 -0.92 -31.25 0.19
N PRO A 59 -0.95 -30.67 -1.03
CA PRO A 59 -1.55 -29.35 -1.25
C PRO A 59 -3.02 -29.28 -0.79
N SER A 60 -3.51 -28.09 -0.48
CA SER A 60 -4.91 -27.94 -0.11
C SER A 60 -5.82 -28.03 -1.33
N ALA A 61 -6.88 -28.82 -1.22
CA ALA A 61 -7.94 -28.86 -2.24
C ALA A 61 -8.88 -27.64 -2.18
N HIS A 62 -8.85 -26.87 -1.08
CA HIS A 62 -9.81 -25.78 -0.85
C HIS A 62 -9.21 -24.41 -1.20
N SER A 63 -9.95 -23.64 -2.00
CA SER A 63 -9.57 -22.29 -2.40
C SER A 63 -10.29 -21.24 -1.56
N ARG A 64 -9.57 -20.55 -0.66
CA ARG A 64 -10.12 -19.44 0.13
C ARG A 64 -10.00 -18.10 -0.60
N GLY A 65 -8.86 -17.82 -1.24
CA GLY A 65 -8.67 -16.67 -2.12
C GLY A 65 -8.93 -17.00 -3.59
N ILE A 66 -9.58 -16.09 -4.33
CA ILE A 66 -9.78 -16.23 -5.78
C ILE A 66 -9.35 -15.01 -6.59
N GLY A 67 -9.32 -13.82 -5.99
CA GLY A 67 -9.02 -12.57 -6.69
C GLY A 67 -7.54 -12.23 -6.67
N LEU A 68 -6.96 -12.05 -7.85
CA LEU A 68 -5.62 -11.52 -8.08
C LEU A 68 -5.76 -10.13 -8.69
N HIS A 69 -5.47 -9.11 -7.89
CA HIS A 69 -5.45 -7.72 -8.34
C HIS A 69 -4.23 -7.42 -9.22
N PRO A 70 -4.20 -6.33 -10.01
CA PRO A 70 -3.08 -6.01 -10.88
C PRO A 70 -1.67 -6.15 -10.29
N PRO A 71 -1.40 -5.72 -9.03
CA PRO A 71 -0.08 -5.93 -8.43
C PRO A 71 0.28 -7.41 -8.21
N ALA A 72 -0.71 -8.29 -7.95
CA ALA A 72 -0.48 -9.73 -7.85
C ALA A 72 -0.18 -10.36 -9.21
N VAL A 73 -0.87 -9.92 -10.26
CA VAL A 73 -0.58 -10.36 -11.63
C VAL A 73 0.82 -9.92 -12.05
N ALA A 74 1.24 -8.70 -11.69
CA ALA A 74 2.62 -8.25 -11.87
C ALA A 74 3.64 -9.10 -11.08
N ALA A 75 3.28 -9.59 -9.90
CA ALA A 75 4.12 -10.51 -9.13
C ALA A 75 4.30 -11.86 -9.85
N LEU A 76 3.25 -12.39 -10.48
CA LEU A 76 3.35 -13.59 -11.33
C LEU A 76 4.20 -13.33 -12.57
N ALA A 77 4.08 -12.14 -13.16
CA ALA A 77 4.93 -11.72 -14.28
C ALA A 77 6.42 -11.78 -13.91
N ALA A 78 6.76 -11.32 -12.70
CA ALA A 78 8.14 -11.33 -12.20
C ALA A 78 8.74 -12.75 -12.15
N VAL A 79 7.92 -13.78 -11.96
CA VAL A 79 8.34 -15.20 -11.97
C VAL A 79 8.06 -15.92 -13.30
N GLY A 80 7.54 -15.22 -14.31
CA GLY A 80 7.24 -15.77 -15.64
C GLY A 80 5.93 -16.58 -15.72
N LEU A 81 4.97 -16.30 -14.85
CA LEU A 81 3.69 -17.04 -14.74
C LEU A 81 2.46 -16.24 -15.17
N GLU A 82 2.60 -14.98 -15.60
CA GLU A 82 1.45 -14.13 -15.96
C GLU A 82 0.60 -14.76 -17.08
N GLU A 83 1.21 -15.21 -18.18
CA GLU A 83 0.46 -15.81 -19.30
C GLU A 83 -0.29 -17.08 -18.90
N ALA A 84 0.38 -17.98 -18.16
CA ALA A 84 -0.22 -19.22 -17.68
C ALA A 84 -1.39 -18.96 -16.72
N ALA A 85 -1.23 -18.00 -15.81
CA ALA A 85 -2.28 -17.62 -14.87
C ALA A 85 -3.47 -16.97 -15.57
N VAL A 86 -3.22 -16.10 -16.56
CA VAL A 86 -4.25 -15.47 -17.37
C VAL A 86 -5.01 -16.50 -18.21
N ALA A 87 -4.32 -17.50 -18.76
CA ALA A 87 -4.94 -18.57 -19.53
C ALA A 87 -5.80 -19.51 -18.67
N ALA A 88 -5.40 -19.75 -17.42
CA ALA A 88 -6.13 -20.60 -16.48
C ALA A 88 -7.29 -19.87 -15.77
N GLY A 89 -7.21 -18.55 -15.60
CA GLY A 89 -8.16 -17.75 -14.85
C GLY A 89 -9.23 -17.05 -15.71
N ILE A 90 -10.11 -16.30 -15.05
CA ILE A 90 -11.11 -15.44 -15.69
C ILE A 90 -10.79 -13.98 -15.42
N GLN A 91 -10.73 -13.16 -16.46
CA GLN A 91 -10.51 -11.72 -16.32
C GLN A 91 -11.83 -10.99 -16.05
N VAL A 92 -12.02 -10.53 -14.81
CA VAL A 92 -13.16 -9.68 -14.44
C VAL A 92 -12.81 -8.23 -14.76
N ARG A 93 -13.46 -7.69 -15.81
CA ARG A 93 -13.28 -6.30 -16.26
C ARG A 93 -14.34 -5.36 -15.69
N THR A 94 -15.48 -5.91 -15.30
CA THR A 94 -16.63 -5.16 -14.80
C THR A 94 -17.16 -5.76 -13.51
N GLY A 95 -17.38 -4.91 -12.52
CA GLY A 95 -18.19 -5.22 -11.34
C GLY A 95 -19.52 -4.49 -11.41
N VAL A 96 -20.64 -5.18 -11.20
CA VAL A 96 -21.98 -4.60 -11.30
C VAL A 96 -22.62 -4.53 -9.91
N GLY A 97 -22.97 -3.31 -9.48
CA GLY A 97 -23.71 -3.09 -8.24
C GLY A 97 -25.21 -3.22 -8.48
N VAL A 98 -25.88 -4.02 -7.65
CA VAL A 98 -27.34 -4.28 -7.75
C VAL A 98 -27.98 -4.05 -6.39
N SER A 99 -29.16 -3.44 -6.33
CA SER A 99 -29.96 -3.32 -5.11
C SER A 99 -31.44 -3.47 -5.44
N ASP A 100 -32.15 -4.29 -4.65
CA ASP A 100 -33.58 -4.59 -4.83
C ASP A 100 -33.94 -4.94 -6.30
N GLY A 101 -33.11 -5.78 -6.95
CA GLY A 101 -33.28 -6.21 -8.34
C GLY A 101 -32.96 -5.16 -9.42
N ARG A 102 -32.48 -3.97 -9.03
CA ARG A 102 -32.15 -2.88 -9.95
C ARG A 102 -30.65 -2.62 -9.97
N THR A 103 -30.07 -2.53 -11.17
CA THR A 103 -28.68 -2.10 -11.35
C THR A 103 -28.51 -0.67 -10.83
N LEU A 104 -27.52 -0.50 -9.95
CA LEU A 104 -27.05 0.80 -9.44
C LEU A 104 -26.04 1.43 -10.39
N GLY A 105 -25.16 0.60 -10.97
CA GLY A 105 -24.15 1.01 -11.93
C GLY A 105 -23.07 -0.04 -12.09
N GLU A 106 -22.11 0.26 -12.94
CA GLU A 106 -20.97 -0.60 -13.25
C GLU A 106 -19.68 0.04 -12.75
N LEU A 107 -18.74 -0.79 -12.33
CA LEU A 107 -17.37 -0.41 -12.00
C LEU A 107 -16.45 -1.08 -13.01
N ARG A 108 -15.81 -0.27 -13.85
CA ARG A 108 -14.97 -0.75 -14.95
C ARG A 108 -13.48 -0.62 -14.63
N PHE A 109 -12.74 -1.71 -14.79
CA PHE A 109 -11.28 -1.75 -14.62
C PHE A 109 -10.51 -1.46 -15.92
N ASP A 110 -11.20 -1.43 -17.06
CA ASP A 110 -10.63 -1.22 -18.40
C ASP A 110 -10.55 0.24 -18.84
N HIS A 111 -10.04 1.10 -17.96
CA HIS A 111 -9.89 2.51 -18.27
C HIS A 111 -8.57 2.82 -19.02
N PRO A 112 -8.52 3.92 -19.81
CA PRO A 112 -7.28 4.36 -20.46
C PRO A 112 -6.13 4.51 -19.46
N GLY A 113 -4.97 3.96 -19.80
CA GLY A 113 -3.76 3.96 -18.96
C GLY A 113 -3.65 2.81 -17.94
N ALA A 114 -4.65 1.92 -17.85
CA ALA A 114 -4.51 0.70 -17.05
C ALA A 114 -3.58 -0.31 -17.77
N GLN A 115 -2.48 -0.70 -17.13
CA GLN A 115 -1.57 -1.72 -17.69
C GLN A 115 -2.21 -3.11 -17.67
N ARG A 116 -2.91 -3.46 -16.58
CA ARG A 116 -3.63 -4.73 -16.39
C ARG A 116 -5.10 -4.44 -16.07
N PRO A 117 -5.95 -4.24 -17.10
CA PRO A 117 -7.31 -3.70 -16.98
C PRO A 117 -8.37 -4.69 -16.43
N SER A 118 -7.99 -5.55 -15.48
CA SER A 118 -8.89 -6.56 -14.92
C SER A 118 -8.42 -7.07 -13.57
N ILE A 119 -9.35 -7.56 -12.76
CA ILE A 119 -9.04 -8.47 -11.65
C ILE A 119 -9.03 -9.89 -12.22
N LEU A 120 -7.91 -10.60 -12.08
CA LEU A 120 -7.82 -11.99 -12.51
C LEU A 120 -8.42 -12.88 -11.43
N VAL A 121 -9.45 -13.64 -11.76
CA VAL A 121 -10.05 -14.62 -10.86
C VAL A 121 -9.45 -15.99 -11.15
N LEU A 122 -8.61 -16.46 -10.24
CA LEU A 122 -7.93 -17.75 -10.30
C LEU A 122 -7.96 -18.39 -8.90
N PRO A 123 -8.55 -19.60 -8.75
CA PRO A 123 -8.57 -20.29 -7.47
C PRO A 123 -7.19 -20.46 -6.85
N GLN A 124 -7.07 -20.20 -5.55
CA GLN A 124 -5.81 -20.25 -4.81
C GLN A 124 -5.06 -21.58 -4.99
N ASN A 125 -5.75 -22.72 -5.04
CA ASN A 125 -5.11 -24.03 -5.26
C ASN A 125 -4.44 -24.13 -6.64
N GLN A 126 -5.04 -23.54 -7.69
CA GLN A 126 -4.43 -23.48 -9.03
C GLN A 126 -3.24 -22.52 -9.03
N THR A 127 -3.35 -21.39 -8.34
CA THR A 127 -2.24 -20.45 -8.16
C THR A 127 -1.07 -21.08 -7.40
N GLU A 128 -1.33 -21.81 -6.30
CA GLU A 128 -0.33 -22.56 -5.55
C GLU A 128 0.32 -23.63 -6.42
N GLN A 129 -0.44 -24.32 -7.27
CA GLN A 129 0.09 -25.30 -8.21
C GLN A 129 1.06 -24.66 -9.21
N LEU A 130 0.67 -23.58 -9.89
CA LEU A 130 1.54 -22.86 -10.84
C LEU A 130 2.85 -22.40 -10.18
N LEU A 131 2.76 -21.86 -8.95
CA LEU A 131 3.93 -21.42 -8.21
C LEU A 131 4.81 -22.60 -7.77
N ALA A 132 4.23 -23.70 -7.31
CA ALA A 132 4.98 -24.88 -6.91
C ALA A 132 5.72 -25.52 -8.09
N GLU A 133 5.06 -25.65 -9.25
CA GLU A 133 5.70 -26.11 -10.49
C GLU A 133 6.84 -25.18 -10.90
N ARG A 134 6.67 -23.86 -10.71
CA ARG A 134 7.72 -22.89 -11.00
C ARG A 134 8.90 -22.98 -10.05
N VAL A 135 8.66 -23.18 -8.75
CA VAL A 135 9.73 -23.44 -7.77
C VAL A 135 10.48 -24.70 -8.14
N GLU A 136 9.79 -25.80 -8.49
CA GLU A 136 10.44 -27.05 -8.89
C GLU A 136 11.31 -26.89 -10.14
N GLN A 137 10.91 -26.05 -11.10
CA GLN A 137 11.73 -25.74 -12.28
C GLN A 137 12.99 -24.93 -11.95
N LEU A 138 12.91 -24.03 -10.95
CA LEU A 138 13.99 -23.10 -10.61
C LEU A 138 14.94 -23.65 -9.54
N ALA A 139 14.42 -24.42 -8.60
CA ALA A 139 15.12 -25.05 -7.49
C ALA A 139 14.48 -26.43 -7.22
N PRO A 140 14.83 -27.46 -8.01
CA PRO A 140 14.27 -28.81 -7.88
C PRO A 140 14.44 -29.37 -6.47
N GLY A 141 13.36 -29.90 -5.88
CA GLY A 141 13.40 -30.48 -4.54
C GLY A 141 13.49 -29.46 -3.39
N ALA A 142 13.32 -28.16 -3.64
CA ALA A 142 13.34 -27.13 -2.60
C ALA A 142 12.11 -27.18 -1.66
N VAL A 143 10.98 -27.75 -2.09
CA VAL A 143 9.74 -27.79 -1.30
C VAL A 143 9.61 -29.11 -0.55
N TRP A 144 9.71 -29.04 0.78
CA TRP A 144 9.70 -30.18 1.68
C TRP A 144 8.37 -30.23 2.43
N ARG A 145 7.57 -31.27 2.15
CA ARG A 145 6.23 -31.48 2.72
C ARG A 145 6.27 -32.43 3.91
N GLY A 146 5.28 -32.32 4.80
CA GLY A 146 5.24 -33.08 6.05
C GLY A 146 6.26 -32.58 7.08
N MET A 147 6.67 -31.31 6.99
CA MET A 147 7.68 -30.67 7.83
C MET A 147 7.01 -29.64 8.76
N GLU A 148 6.79 -30.00 10.02
CA GLU A 148 6.19 -29.11 11.02
C GLU A 148 7.26 -28.42 11.85
N VAL A 149 7.33 -27.09 11.77
CA VAL A 149 8.23 -26.30 12.62
C VAL A 149 7.67 -26.21 14.03
N ILE A 150 8.46 -26.61 15.02
CA ILE A 150 8.10 -26.64 16.44
C ILE A 150 9.06 -25.82 17.33
N GLY A 151 10.22 -25.42 16.81
CA GLY A 151 11.22 -24.62 17.51
C GLY A 151 11.96 -23.66 16.60
N LEU A 152 12.48 -22.58 17.18
CA LEU A 152 13.29 -21.56 16.51
C LEU A 152 14.31 -21.03 17.53
N GLU A 153 15.58 -21.14 17.17
CA GLU A 153 16.70 -20.59 17.93
C GLU A 153 17.48 -19.65 17.00
N GLN A 154 17.91 -18.50 17.53
CA GLN A 154 18.64 -17.49 16.75
C GLN A 154 20.02 -17.31 17.37
N ASP A 155 21.05 -17.27 16.54
CA ASP A 155 22.43 -16.96 16.94
C ASP A 155 22.84 -15.62 16.29
N PRO A 156 22.72 -14.49 17.03
CA PRO A 156 23.11 -13.19 16.55
C PRO A 156 24.61 -13.06 16.26
N ALA A 157 25.46 -13.84 16.95
CA ALA A 157 26.91 -13.79 16.76
C ALA A 157 27.31 -14.49 15.46
N ALA A 158 26.68 -15.62 15.15
CA ALA A 158 26.86 -16.31 13.87
C ALA A 158 26.04 -15.69 12.72
N GLY A 159 25.04 -14.85 13.03
CA GLY A 159 24.13 -14.28 12.04
C GLY A 159 23.24 -15.34 11.39
N THR A 160 22.83 -16.36 12.15
CA THR A 160 22.00 -17.48 11.67
C THR A 160 20.82 -17.75 12.58
N ALA A 161 19.86 -18.53 12.07
CA ALA A 161 18.74 -19.08 12.81
C ALA A 161 18.59 -20.57 12.48
N GLN A 162 18.34 -21.37 13.51
CA GLN A 162 18.08 -22.80 13.42
C GLN A 162 16.60 -23.05 13.75
N LEU A 163 15.95 -23.90 12.95
CA LEU A 163 14.61 -24.37 13.24
C LEU A 163 14.66 -25.78 13.82
N THR A 164 13.72 -26.10 14.71
CA THR A 164 13.41 -27.49 15.06
C THR A 164 12.19 -27.92 14.26
N VAL A 165 12.34 -28.97 13.45
CA VAL A 165 11.32 -29.46 12.53
C VAL A 165 10.99 -30.90 12.86
N GLN A 166 9.71 -31.19 13.09
CA GLN A 166 9.19 -32.54 13.21
C GLN A 166 8.67 -33.01 11.85
N THR A 167 9.17 -34.15 11.38
CA THR A 167 8.70 -34.81 10.15
C THR A 167 7.42 -35.61 10.42
N ALA A 168 6.70 -35.96 9.35
CA ALA A 168 5.49 -36.78 9.45
C ALA A 168 5.70 -38.17 10.11
N ASP A 169 6.92 -38.70 10.11
CA ASP A 169 7.29 -39.95 10.79
C ASP A 169 7.76 -39.76 12.25
N GLY A 170 7.72 -38.52 12.75
CA GLY A 170 8.09 -38.16 14.12
C GLY A 170 9.57 -37.87 14.34
N THR A 171 10.40 -37.96 13.30
CA THR A 171 11.83 -37.61 13.36
C THR A 171 12.03 -36.11 13.53
N GLU A 172 12.99 -35.70 14.36
CA GLU A 172 13.39 -34.30 14.50
C GLU A 172 14.54 -33.96 13.55
N ARG A 173 14.45 -32.80 12.89
CA ARG A 173 15.48 -32.23 12.03
C ARG A 173 15.78 -30.79 12.48
N ARG A 174 17.03 -30.35 12.28
CA ARG A 174 17.50 -29.03 12.73
C ARG A 174 18.16 -28.22 11.60
N PRO A 175 17.40 -27.80 10.58
CA PRO A 175 17.93 -26.98 9.50
C PRO A 175 18.38 -25.61 10.01
N THR A 176 19.50 -25.11 9.48
CA THR A 176 20.05 -23.79 9.81
C THR A 176 20.03 -22.91 8.57
N ALA A 177 19.69 -21.64 8.75
CA ALA A 177 19.77 -20.67 7.68
C ALA A 177 20.20 -19.30 8.18
N ARG A 178 20.57 -18.44 7.24
CA ARG A 178 20.90 -17.05 7.55
C ARG A 178 19.66 -16.23 7.88
N VAL A 179 18.56 -16.56 7.21
CA VAL A 179 17.25 -15.94 7.44
C VAL A 179 16.16 -17.00 7.44
N VAL A 180 15.27 -16.92 8.42
CA VAL A 180 14.00 -17.66 8.45
C VAL A 180 12.89 -16.71 8.05
N VAL A 181 12.06 -17.11 7.09
CA VAL A 181 10.87 -16.37 6.67
C VAL A 181 9.61 -17.13 7.05
N GLY A 182 8.82 -16.58 7.97
CA GLY A 182 7.49 -17.06 8.31
C GLY A 182 6.45 -16.64 7.27
N ALA A 183 5.97 -17.59 6.48
CA ALA A 183 4.87 -17.47 5.52
C ALA A 183 3.74 -18.48 5.81
N ASP A 184 3.65 -18.92 7.06
CA ASP A 184 2.86 -20.04 7.59
C ASP A 184 1.43 -19.65 8.04
N GLY A 185 0.96 -18.50 7.57
CA GLY A 185 -0.44 -18.06 7.66
C GLY A 185 -0.84 -17.38 8.98
N ALA A 186 -2.14 -17.11 9.14
CA ALA A 186 -2.66 -16.32 10.26
C ALA A 186 -2.28 -16.88 11.65
N HIS A 187 -2.15 -18.20 11.77
CA HIS A 187 -1.74 -18.91 12.98
C HIS A 187 -0.23 -19.23 13.01
N SER A 188 0.59 -18.38 12.38
CA SER A 188 2.04 -18.55 12.26
C SER A 188 2.71 -19.02 13.56
N THR A 189 3.35 -20.19 13.46
CA THR A 189 4.21 -20.77 14.50
C THR A 189 5.50 -19.98 14.56
N VAL A 190 6.08 -19.59 13.40
CA VAL A 190 7.30 -18.78 13.35
C VAL A 190 7.14 -17.48 14.10
N ARG A 191 6.02 -16.76 13.90
CA ARG A 191 5.72 -15.52 14.62
C ARG A 191 5.67 -15.74 16.13
N ALA A 192 5.03 -16.82 16.57
CA ALA A 192 4.90 -17.14 17.99
C ALA A 192 6.26 -17.45 18.62
N LEU A 193 7.07 -18.29 17.96
CA LEU A 193 8.41 -18.67 18.42
C LEU A 193 9.39 -17.48 18.41
N ALA A 194 9.26 -16.57 17.45
CA ALA A 194 10.05 -15.33 17.38
C ALA A 194 9.62 -14.28 18.42
N GLY A 195 8.58 -14.55 19.22
CA GLY A 195 8.08 -13.65 20.25
C GLY A 195 7.44 -12.37 19.72
N ILE A 196 6.97 -12.36 18.45
CA ILE A 196 6.46 -11.16 17.79
C ILE A 196 4.98 -10.96 18.17
N PRO A 197 4.61 -9.87 18.88
CA PRO A 197 3.23 -9.63 19.28
C PRO A 197 2.34 -9.21 18.10
N VAL A 198 1.03 -9.46 18.23
CA VAL A 198 0.02 -9.06 17.26
C VAL A 198 -1.07 -8.19 17.88
N THR A 199 -1.53 -7.21 17.12
CA THR A 199 -2.77 -6.50 17.39
C THR A 199 -3.91 -7.17 16.62
N ALA A 200 -4.77 -7.88 17.34
CA ALA A 200 -5.95 -8.53 16.76
C ALA A 200 -7.22 -7.70 17.00
N ARG A 201 -8.14 -7.73 16.04
CA ARG A 201 -9.49 -7.20 16.17
C ARG A 201 -10.46 -8.17 15.51
N ASP A 202 -11.35 -8.73 16.32
CA ASP A 202 -12.46 -9.54 15.84
C ASP A 202 -13.64 -8.64 15.46
N TRP A 203 -14.24 -8.97 14.33
CA TRP A 203 -15.46 -8.31 13.86
C TRP A 203 -16.65 -9.24 14.06
N PRO A 204 -17.84 -8.67 14.35
CA PRO A 204 -19.04 -9.49 14.54
C PRO A 204 -19.53 -10.10 13.22
N ASP A 205 -19.11 -9.57 12.07
CA ASP A 205 -19.53 -10.01 10.75
C ASP A 205 -19.17 -11.48 10.48
N ARG A 206 -20.13 -12.19 9.88
CA ARG A 206 -20.04 -13.60 9.49
C ARG A 206 -20.48 -13.77 8.05
N TYR A 207 -19.92 -14.78 7.40
CA TYR A 207 -20.18 -15.06 6.00
C TYR A 207 -20.33 -16.55 5.76
N LEU A 208 -21.16 -16.88 4.77
CA LEU A 208 -21.26 -18.21 4.18
C LEU A 208 -20.91 -18.08 2.71
N MET A 209 -19.99 -18.90 2.22
CA MET A 209 -19.59 -18.92 0.82
C MET A 209 -19.67 -20.32 0.22
N GLY A 210 -19.79 -20.39 -1.09
CA GLY A 210 -19.65 -21.65 -1.80
C GLY A 210 -19.47 -21.49 -3.31
N ASP A 211 -18.96 -22.55 -3.92
CA ASP A 211 -18.66 -22.64 -5.35
C ASP A 211 -19.66 -23.61 -5.99
N VAL A 212 -20.42 -23.13 -6.96
CA VAL A 212 -21.49 -23.89 -7.64
C VAL A 212 -21.40 -23.69 -9.15
N PRO A 213 -21.99 -24.60 -9.97
CA PRO A 213 -22.10 -24.37 -11.39
C PRO A 213 -22.79 -23.04 -11.70
N ASP A 214 -22.24 -22.30 -12.64
CA ASP A 214 -22.79 -21.03 -13.06
C ASP A 214 -24.01 -21.23 -13.95
N THR A 215 -25.18 -20.90 -13.43
CA THR A 215 -26.46 -20.94 -14.14
C THR A 215 -26.98 -19.54 -14.50
N THR A 216 -26.20 -18.51 -14.20
CA THR A 216 -26.59 -17.10 -14.38
C THR A 216 -26.25 -16.60 -15.79
N ASP A 217 -26.83 -15.47 -16.18
CA ASP A 217 -26.48 -14.74 -17.42
C ASP A 217 -25.36 -13.70 -17.19
N HIS A 218 -24.71 -13.73 -16.03
CA HIS A 218 -23.73 -12.72 -15.61
C HIS A 218 -22.39 -12.80 -16.36
N GLY A 219 -22.11 -13.90 -17.07
CA GLY A 219 -20.86 -14.08 -17.80
C GLY A 219 -19.63 -13.91 -16.91
N SER A 220 -18.65 -13.11 -17.36
CA SER A 220 -17.41 -12.81 -16.63
C SER A 220 -17.53 -11.66 -15.63
N ASP A 221 -18.72 -11.09 -15.44
CA ASP A 221 -18.88 -9.95 -14.54
C ASP A 221 -19.00 -10.40 -13.08
N ALA A 222 -18.40 -9.61 -12.19
CA ALA A 222 -18.67 -9.73 -10.76
C ALA A 222 -19.99 -9.01 -10.42
N ARG A 223 -20.76 -9.56 -9.47
CA ARG A 223 -22.04 -8.98 -9.04
C ARG A 223 -22.03 -8.74 -7.54
N ILE A 224 -22.36 -7.51 -7.15
CA ILE A 224 -22.46 -7.11 -5.75
C ILE A 224 -23.90 -6.70 -5.46
N HIS A 225 -24.65 -7.61 -4.83
CA HIS A 225 -26.05 -7.41 -4.46
C HIS A 225 -26.15 -6.81 -3.06
N LEU A 226 -26.54 -5.54 -2.98
CA LEU A 226 -26.67 -4.80 -1.74
C LEU A 226 -28.07 -4.95 -1.15
N HIS A 227 -28.33 -6.06 -0.44
CA HIS A 227 -29.66 -6.39 0.09
C HIS A 227 -29.94 -5.82 1.50
N ALA A 228 -31.22 -5.78 1.89
CA ALA A 228 -31.68 -5.32 3.21
C ALA A 228 -31.07 -6.10 4.39
N HIS A 229 -30.71 -7.37 4.18
CA HIS A 229 -30.14 -8.26 5.19
C HIS A 229 -28.62 -8.45 5.04
N GLY A 230 -27.95 -7.55 4.32
CA GLY A 230 -26.51 -7.62 4.05
C GLY A 230 -26.19 -8.11 2.64
N VAL A 231 -24.95 -7.87 2.23
CA VAL A 231 -24.46 -8.09 0.87
C VAL A 231 -24.45 -9.57 0.46
N VAL A 232 -24.69 -9.81 -0.84
CA VAL A 232 -24.37 -11.05 -1.53
C VAL A 232 -23.43 -10.72 -2.69
N GLU A 233 -22.25 -11.30 -2.72
CA GLU A 233 -21.25 -11.11 -3.77
C GLU A 233 -21.18 -12.38 -4.62
N SER A 234 -21.02 -12.22 -5.94
CA SER A 234 -20.75 -13.35 -6.84
C SER A 234 -19.65 -13.06 -7.85
N PHE A 235 -18.81 -14.07 -8.07
CA PHE A 235 -17.60 -13.98 -8.90
C PHE A 235 -17.48 -15.20 -9.82
N PRO A 236 -17.20 -15.01 -11.12
CA PRO A 236 -17.03 -16.14 -12.03
C PRO A 236 -15.78 -16.94 -11.66
N LEU A 237 -15.82 -18.26 -11.84
CA LEU A 237 -14.70 -19.17 -11.63
C LEU A 237 -14.44 -19.99 -12.90
N PRO A 238 -13.18 -20.39 -13.17
CA PRO A 238 -12.87 -21.31 -14.27
C PRO A 238 -13.72 -22.59 -14.23
N GLY A 239 -13.98 -23.18 -15.39
CA GLY A 239 -14.76 -24.41 -15.50
C GLY A 239 -16.28 -24.22 -15.45
N GLY A 240 -16.79 -23.01 -15.69
CA GLY A 240 -18.23 -22.73 -15.69
C GLY A 240 -18.83 -22.74 -14.28
N MET A 241 -18.04 -22.32 -13.29
CA MET A 241 -18.43 -22.25 -11.89
C MET A 241 -18.59 -20.78 -11.48
N ARG A 242 -19.28 -20.51 -10.37
CA ARG A 242 -19.40 -19.17 -9.76
C ARG A 242 -19.33 -19.29 -8.25
N ARG A 243 -18.51 -18.43 -7.63
CA ARG A 243 -18.46 -18.28 -6.18
C ARG A 243 -19.57 -17.36 -5.72
N TRP A 244 -20.29 -17.75 -4.68
CA TRP A 244 -21.24 -16.92 -3.95
C TRP A 244 -20.73 -16.67 -2.54
N VAL A 245 -20.83 -15.43 -2.07
CA VAL A 245 -20.45 -15.03 -0.70
C VAL A 245 -21.61 -14.24 -0.10
N VAL A 246 -22.19 -14.73 0.98
CA VAL A 246 -23.37 -14.14 1.63
C VAL A 246 -22.99 -13.65 3.02
N HIS A 247 -23.27 -12.37 3.33
CA HIS A 247 -23.19 -11.85 4.69
C HIS A 247 -24.33 -12.41 5.57
N THR A 248 -24.01 -13.06 6.67
CA THR A 248 -24.97 -13.75 7.56
C THR A 248 -25.23 -12.99 8.85
N GLY A 249 -24.91 -11.69 8.89
CA GLY A 249 -25.03 -10.90 10.12
C GLY A 249 -23.93 -11.28 11.11
N HIS A 250 -24.33 -11.66 12.33
CA HIS A 250 -23.41 -12.01 13.41
C HIS A 250 -23.36 -13.52 13.71
N GLU A 251 -24.19 -14.30 13.02
CA GLU A 251 -24.32 -15.74 13.21
C GLU A 251 -23.39 -16.49 12.25
N LEU A 252 -22.53 -17.35 12.80
CA LEU A 252 -21.73 -18.27 12.00
C LEU A 252 -22.60 -19.48 11.67
N LEU A 253 -23.18 -19.47 10.47
CA LEU A 253 -24.05 -20.55 10.02
C LEU A 253 -23.23 -21.84 9.74
N PRO A 254 -23.86 -23.02 9.79
CA PRO A 254 -23.25 -24.26 9.31
C PRO A 254 -22.84 -24.17 7.84
N GLU A 255 -21.82 -24.94 7.46
CA GLU A 255 -21.34 -25.06 6.07
C GLU A 255 -22.30 -25.92 5.22
N ASP A 256 -23.51 -25.43 5.02
CA ASP A 256 -24.60 -26.13 4.32
C ASP A 256 -24.91 -25.51 2.94
N PRO A 257 -24.76 -26.26 1.83
CA PRO A 257 -25.06 -25.77 0.49
C PRO A 257 -26.55 -25.42 0.30
N TRP A 258 -27.48 -26.10 0.99
CA TRP A 258 -28.91 -25.80 0.88
C TRP A 258 -29.23 -24.45 1.51
N ARG A 259 -28.66 -24.17 2.68
CA ARG A 259 -28.77 -22.87 3.32
C ARG A 259 -28.17 -21.75 2.47
N LEU A 260 -27.03 -22.00 1.82
CA LEU A 260 -26.46 -21.04 0.86
C LEU A 260 -27.43 -20.75 -0.30
N ALA A 261 -28.01 -21.79 -0.90
CA ALA A 261 -28.95 -21.64 -2.01
C ALA A 261 -30.22 -20.87 -1.62
N GLU A 262 -30.76 -21.13 -0.43
CA GLU A 262 -31.91 -20.38 0.12
C GLU A 262 -31.58 -18.89 0.27
N LEU A 263 -30.43 -18.56 0.86
CA LEU A 263 -30.02 -17.17 1.09
C LEU A 263 -29.72 -16.43 -0.22
N VAL A 264 -29.10 -17.08 -1.19
CA VAL A 264 -28.87 -16.51 -2.53
C VAL A 264 -30.22 -16.22 -3.18
N HIS A 265 -31.12 -17.21 -3.26
CA HIS A 265 -32.42 -17.02 -3.89
C HIS A 265 -33.25 -15.91 -3.23
N ALA A 266 -33.29 -15.89 -1.89
CA ALA A 266 -34.06 -14.90 -1.15
C ALA A 266 -33.57 -13.45 -1.35
N ARG A 267 -32.29 -13.24 -1.67
CA ARG A 267 -31.67 -11.90 -1.72
C ARG A 267 -31.34 -11.42 -3.12
N THR A 268 -31.15 -12.33 -4.07
CA THR A 268 -30.77 -12.00 -5.46
C THR A 268 -31.83 -12.45 -6.47
N GLY A 269 -32.70 -13.39 -6.12
CA GLY A 269 -33.63 -14.05 -7.04
C GLY A 269 -33.01 -15.24 -7.79
N GLU A 270 -31.68 -15.38 -7.76
CA GLU A 270 -30.97 -16.43 -8.49
C GLU A 270 -31.20 -17.80 -7.89
N ARG A 271 -31.25 -18.83 -8.74
CA ARG A 271 -31.36 -20.22 -8.32
C ARG A 271 -30.06 -20.94 -8.61
N ILE A 272 -29.43 -21.42 -7.55
CA ILE A 272 -28.22 -22.24 -7.61
C ILE A 272 -28.55 -23.69 -7.24
N ASP A 273 -27.81 -24.63 -7.81
CA ASP A 273 -27.95 -26.06 -7.51
C ASP A 273 -27.05 -26.45 -6.33
N PRO A 274 -27.60 -26.66 -5.12
CA PRO A 274 -26.81 -26.99 -3.93
C PRO A 274 -26.17 -28.38 -4.02
N THR A 275 -26.71 -29.30 -4.83
CA THR A 275 -26.21 -30.68 -4.93
C THR A 275 -24.88 -30.77 -5.67
N ARG A 276 -24.54 -29.72 -6.43
CA ARG A 276 -23.32 -29.61 -7.22
C ARG A 276 -22.31 -28.63 -6.65
N ALA A 277 -22.50 -28.21 -5.40
CA ALA A 277 -21.53 -27.37 -4.71
C ALA A 277 -20.21 -28.14 -4.54
N THR A 278 -19.10 -27.57 -5.03
CA THR A 278 -17.77 -28.17 -4.90
C THR A 278 -17.07 -27.73 -3.61
N MET A 279 -17.54 -26.64 -3.01
CA MET A 279 -17.05 -26.11 -1.75
C MET A 279 -18.16 -25.31 -1.07
N VAL A 280 -18.29 -25.45 0.24
CA VAL A 280 -19.05 -24.54 1.10
C VAL A 280 -18.21 -24.25 2.32
N SER A 281 -18.13 -22.98 2.73
CA SER A 281 -17.40 -22.61 3.95
C SER A 281 -18.02 -21.41 4.65
N ALA A 282 -18.03 -21.48 5.98
CA ALA A 282 -18.48 -20.40 6.84
C ALA A 282 -17.28 -19.80 7.57
N PHE A 283 -17.18 -18.48 7.59
CA PHE A 283 -16.02 -17.81 8.20
C PHE A 283 -16.39 -16.54 8.95
N SER A 284 -15.55 -16.22 9.94
CA SER A 284 -15.55 -14.97 10.67
C SER A 284 -14.50 -14.01 10.13
N VAL A 285 -14.71 -12.73 10.38
CA VAL A 285 -13.75 -11.69 10.01
C VAL A 285 -12.89 -11.33 11.20
N ARG A 286 -11.58 -11.47 11.03
CA ARG A 286 -10.56 -11.03 11.97
C ARG A 286 -9.53 -10.19 11.23
N ARG A 287 -9.11 -9.09 11.85
CA ARG A 287 -7.87 -8.39 11.50
C ARG A 287 -6.79 -8.79 12.48
N GLN A 288 -5.60 -9.10 12.00
CA GLN A 288 -4.42 -9.33 12.82
C GLN A 288 -3.23 -8.63 12.17
N LEU A 289 -2.51 -7.81 12.92
CA LEU A 289 -1.31 -7.12 12.43
C LEU A 289 -0.17 -7.36 13.42
N ALA A 290 0.97 -7.87 12.95
CA ALA A 290 2.19 -7.95 13.72
C ALA A 290 2.70 -6.54 14.07
N GLN A 291 3.31 -6.39 15.25
CA GLN A 291 3.92 -5.13 15.65
C GLN A 291 5.19 -4.81 14.86
N THR A 292 5.93 -5.86 14.48
CA THR A 292 7.06 -5.83 13.55
C THR A 292 7.00 -7.05 12.65
N MET A 293 7.50 -6.95 11.43
CA MET A 293 7.71 -8.08 10.52
C MET A 293 9.11 -8.67 10.64
N VAL A 294 10.00 -8.10 11.46
CA VAL A 294 11.40 -8.53 11.60
C VAL A 294 11.77 -8.67 13.06
N SER A 295 12.45 -9.76 13.41
CA SER A 295 13.03 -10.04 14.72
C SER A 295 14.31 -10.86 14.51
N GLY A 296 15.47 -10.24 14.67
CA GLY A 296 16.76 -10.88 14.41
C GLY A 296 16.88 -11.41 12.98
N GLN A 297 17.21 -12.69 12.85
CA GLN A 297 17.30 -13.43 11.58
C GLN A 297 15.92 -13.93 11.10
N THR A 298 14.83 -13.50 11.72
CA THR A 298 13.47 -13.93 11.36
C THR A 298 12.68 -12.79 10.71
N VAL A 299 12.00 -13.08 9.60
CA VAL A 299 11.11 -12.16 8.88
C VAL A 299 9.73 -12.80 8.70
N LEU A 300 8.65 -12.03 8.79
CA LEU A 300 7.28 -12.48 8.56
C LEU A 300 6.71 -11.83 7.31
N ILE A 301 5.95 -12.58 6.50
CA ILE A 301 5.25 -12.07 5.30
C ILE A 301 3.85 -12.66 5.16
N GLY A 302 2.96 -11.98 4.42
CA GLY A 302 1.59 -12.42 4.21
C GLY A 302 0.80 -12.52 5.51
N ASP A 303 -0.12 -13.49 5.59
CA ASP A 303 -1.00 -13.64 6.75
C ASP A 303 -0.25 -13.93 8.07
N ALA A 304 1.01 -14.39 8.01
CA ALA A 304 1.86 -14.51 9.19
C ALA A 304 2.13 -13.14 9.83
N ALA A 305 2.32 -12.10 9.01
CA ALA A 305 2.50 -10.72 9.43
C ALA A 305 1.17 -9.96 9.57
N HIS A 306 0.27 -10.09 8.59
CA HIS A 306 -0.95 -9.30 8.53
C HIS A 306 -2.11 -10.05 7.85
N ALA A 307 -3.05 -10.53 8.66
CA ALA A 307 -4.32 -11.05 8.19
C ALA A 307 -5.35 -9.90 8.16
N VAL A 308 -5.96 -9.69 6.99
CA VAL A 308 -7.00 -8.66 6.77
C VAL A 308 -8.32 -9.32 6.42
N SER A 309 -9.42 -8.55 6.48
CA SER A 309 -10.73 -9.05 6.05
C SER A 309 -10.65 -9.57 4.61
N PRO A 310 -11.24 -10.76 4.32
CA PRO A 310 -11.24 -11.31 2.97
C PRO A 310 -12.12 -10.50 2.00
N ILE A 311 -12.95 -9.59 2.53
CA ILE A 311 -13.83 -8.73 1.74
C ILE A 311 -13.00 -7.76 0.90
N GLY A 312 -13.20 -7.80 -0.42
CA GLY A 312 -12.38 -7.09 -1.41
C GLY A 312 -11.17 -7.88 -1.92
N GLY A 313 -10.90 -9.09 -1.40
CA GLY A 313 -9.91 -10.01 -1.98
C GLY A 313 -8.46 -9.52 -1.95
N GLN A 314 -8.08 -8.71 -0.96
CA GLN A 314 -6.78 -8.02 -0.94
C GLN A 314 -5.66 -8.83 -0.25
N GLY A 315 -5.99 -9.74 0.67
CA GLY A 315 -5.02 -10.41 1.55
C GLY A 315 -3.88 -11.13 0.82
N MET A 316 -4.21 -11.95 -0.18
CA MET A 316 -3.20 -12.67 -0.97
C MET A 316 -2.27 -11.72 -1.72
N THR A 317 -2.80 -10.65 -2.34
CA THR A 317 -1.97 -9.69 -3.05
C THR A 317 -1.03 -8.91 -2.11
N LEU A 318 -1.48 -8.56 -0.91
CA LEU A 318 -0.63 -7.92 0.08
C LEU A 318 0.57 -8.79 0.42
N GLY A 319 0.34 -10.07 0.72
CA GLY A 319 1.41 -11.02 1.01
C GLY A 319 2.40 -11.18 -0.14
N TRP A 320 1.91 -11.14 -1.38
CA TRP A 320 2.77 -11.26 -2.56
C TRP A 320 3.63 -10.03 -2.79
N GLN A 321 3.10 -8.85 -2.51
CA GLN A 321 3.91 -7.64 -2.52
C GLN A 321 5.00 -7.66 -1.45
N ASP A 322 4.74 -8.27 -0.28
CA ASP A 322 5.81 -8.49 0.71
C ASP A 322 6.91 -9.35 0.11
N ALA A 323 6.56 -10.46 -0.55
CA ALA A 323 7.52 -11.36 -1.18
C ALA A 323 8.34 -10.67 -2.29
N VAL A 324 7.68 -9.88 -3.16
CA VAL A 324 8.35 -9.11 -4.22
C VAL A 324 9.32 -8.09 -3.66
N GLU A 325 8.95 -7.43 -2.58
CA GLU A 325 9.77 -6.40 -1.94
C GLU A 325 10.92 -7.00 -1.10
N LEU A 326 10.69 -8.16 -0.47
CA LEU A 326 11.67 -8.85 0.36
C LEU A 326 12.74 -9.57 -0.45
N ALA A 327 12.38 -10.20 -1.58
CA ALA A 327 13.29 -10.99 -2.39
C ALA A 327 14.62 -10.29 -2.77
N PRO A 328 14.62 -9.05 -3.31
CA PRO A 328 15.88 -8.36 -3.61
C PRO A 328 16.70 -8.02 -2.36
N LEU A 329 16.06 -7.78 -1.21
CA LEU A 329 16.76 -7.49 0.04
C LEU A 329 17.48 -8.74 0.58
N LEU A 330 16.86 -9.91 0.46
CA LEU A 330 17.48 -11.17 0.87
C LEU A 330 18.56 -11.64 -0.12
N ALA A 331 18.44 -11.29 -1.40
CA ALA A 331 19.44 -11.58 -2.41
C ALA A 331 20.69 -10.68 -2.33
N ALA A 332 20.63 -9.55 -1.60
CA ALA A 332 21.79 -8.72 -1.38
C ALA A 332 22.87 -9.48 -0.59
N PRO A 333 24.17 -9.29 -0.92
CA PRO A 333 25.27 -9.82 -0.14
C PRO A 333 25.14 -9.43 1.33
N PRO A 334 25.58 -10.25 2.28
CA PRO A 334 25.32 -10.05 3.71
C PRO A 334 25.89 -8.76 4.27
N ASP A 335 27.07 -8.37 3.78
CA ASP A 335 27.78 -7.13 4.07
C ASP A 335 27.08 -5.89 3.50
N GLN A 336 26.19 -6.08 2.52
CA GLN A 336 25.45 -5.03 1.81
C GLN A 336 23.94 -5.13 2.05
N ARG A 337 23.50 -6.07 2.90
CA ARG A 337 22.08 -6.28 3.16
C ARG A 337 21.54 -5.10 3.95
N PRO A 338 20.53 -4.38 3.43
CA PRO A 338 19.94 -3.27 4.15
C PRO A 338 19.19 -3.77 5.38
N ASP A 339 19.03 -2.90 6.37
CA ASP A 339 18.19 -3.16 7.53
C ASP A 339 16.74 -3.44 7.09
N LEU A 340 16.24 -4.62 7.43
CA LEU A 340 14.87 -5.05 7.08
C LEU A 340 13.80 -4.33 7.94
N THR A 341 14.20 -3.51 8.91
CA THR A 341 13.29 -2.68 9.69
C THR A 341 12.52 -1.69 8.81
N GLU A 342 13.15 -1.13 7.77
CA GLU A 342 12.44 -0.24 6.83
C GLU A 342 11.38 -1.01 6.03
N PHE A 343 11.71 -2.22 5.58
CA PHE A 343 10.74 -3.14 4.97
C PHE A 343 9.55 -3.39 5.90
N SER A 344 9.81 -3.73 7.17
CA SER A 344 8.77 -3.95 8.20
C SER A 344 7.84 -2.74 8.33
N VAL A 345 8.40 -1.54 8.48
CA VAL A 345 7.62 -0.29 8.63
C VAL A 345 6.75 -0.02 7.41
N ARG A 346 7.34 -0.10 6.20
CA ARG A 346 6.63 0.19 4.94
C ARG A 346 5.50 -0.81 4.68
N ARG A 347 5.78 -2.11 4.81
CA ARG A 347 4.79 -3.18 4.57
C ARG A 347 3.65 -3.14 5.59
N LEU A 348 3.94 -2.94 6.88
CA LEU A 348 2.89 -2.77 7.89
C LEU A 348 2.03 -1.52 7.66
N ARG A 349 2.59 -0.42 7.13
CA ARG A 349 1.80 0.77 6.74
C ARG A 349 0.82 0.42 5.61
N THR A 350 1.27 -0.24 4.56
CA THR A 350 0.45 -0.72 3.45
C THR A 350 -0.65 -1.68 3.94
N ALA A 351 -0.30 -2.64 4.79
CA ALA A 351 -1.24 -3.58 5.38
C ALA A 351 -2.33 -2.87 6.22
N ARG A 352 -1.98 -1.81 6.97
CA ARG A 352 -2.95 -0.99 7.71
C ARG A 352 -3.93 -0.26 6.78
N ILE A 353 -3.47 0.23 5.63
CA ILE A 353 -4.32 0.90 4.64
C ILE A 353 -5.32 -0.11 4.05
N ALA A 354 -4.85 -1.26 3.57
CA ALA A 354 -5.74 -2.29 3.05
C ALA A 354 -6.70 -2.83 4.12
N ALA A 355 -6.22 -3.08 5.34
CA ALA A 355 -7.08 -3.52 6.44
C ALA A 355 -8.25 -2.56 6.67
N ARG A 356 -7.97 -1.25 6.67
CA ARG A 356 -9.00 -0.22 6.84
C ARG A 356 -9.93 -0.13 5.64
N GLN A 357 -9.43 -0.26 4.42
CA GLN A 357 -10.27 -0.30 3.22
C GLN A 357 -11.23 -1.50 3.27
N ALA A 358 -10.73 -2.68 3.63
CA ALA A 358 -11.54 -3.89 3.77
C ALA A 358 -12.58 -3.76 4.90
N GLU A 359 -12.25 -3.07 6.01
CA GLU A 359 -13.18 -2.73 7.07
C GLU A 359 -14.31 -1.79 6.58
N VAL A 360 -13.99 -0.77 5.78
CA VAL A 360 -15.01 0.12 5.18
C VAL A 360 -15.93 -0.65 4.24
N ASN A 361 -15.38 -1.50 3.37
CA ASN A 361 -16.17 -2.34 2.45
C ASN A 361 -17.13 -3.26 3.21
N MET A 362 -16.65 -3.89 4.28
CA MET A 362 -17.47 -4.73 5.14
C MET A 362 -18.62 -3.94 5.79
N VAL A 363 -18.34 -2.74 6.32
CA VAL A 363 -19.38 -1.89 6.92
C VAL A 363 -20.43 -1.47 5.88
N LEU A 364 -20.00 -1.13 4.66
CA LEU A 364 -20.92 -0.78 3.55
C LEU A 364 -21.76 -1.98 3.10
N GLY A 365 -21.26 -3.20 3.27
CA GLY A 365 -21.96 -4.45 2.98
C GLY A 365 -22.96 -4.91 4.04
N ARG A 366 -23.05 -4.23 5.19
CA ARG A 366 -23.99 -4.60 6.26
C ARG A 366 -25.45 -4.27 5.92
N ALA A 367 -26.36 -4.94 6.64
CA ALA A 367 -27.78 -4.65 6.61
C ALA A 367 -28.06 -3.18 6.98
N LEU A 368 -28.92 -2.52 6.20
CA LEU A 368 -29.35 -1.14 6.44
C LEU A 368 -30.89 -1.03 6.47
N PRO A 369 -31.45 -0.19 7.36
CA PRO A 369 -32.86 0.11 7.34
C PRO A 369 -33.23 0.85 6.03
N ARG A 370 -34.48 0.71 5.60
CA ARG A 370 -34.98 1.25 4.32
C ARG A 370 -34.55 2.70 4.00
N PRO A 371 -34.69 3.70 4.89
CA PRO A 371 -34.31 5.07 4.54
C PRO A 371 -32.82 5.22 4.26
N ALA A 372 -31.96 4.60 5.08
CA ALA A 372 -30.51 4.62 4.88
C ALA A 372 -30.09 3.89 3.60
N ARG A 373 -30.80 2.80 3.27
CA ARG A 373 -30.58 2.04 2.02
C ARG A 373 -30.87 2.89 0.79
N THR A 374 -32.01 3.59 0.75
CA THR A 374 -32.35 4.47 -0.38
C THR A 374 -31.28 5.54 -0.60
N VAL A 375 -30.79 6.16 0.48
CA VAL A 375 -29.71 7.16 0.41
C VAL A 375 -28.41 6.55 -0.13
N ARG A 376 -28.00 5.38 0.40
CA ARG A 376 -26.83 4.64 -0.10
C ARG A 376 -26.96 4.34 -1.60
N ASP A 377 -28.12 3.85 -2.03
CA ASP A 377 -28.32 3.43 -3.42
C ASP A 377 -28.30 4.63 -4.37
N LEU A 378 -28.87 5.76 -3.97
CA LEU A 378 -28.78 7.03 -4.72
C LEU A 378 -27.33 7.51 -4.80
N ALA A 379 -26.59 7.47 -3.68
CA ALA A 379 -25.17 7.84 -3.65
C ALA A 379 -24.32 6.92 -4.53
N ALA A 380 -24.53 5.61 -4.45
CA ALA A 380 -23.83 4.63 -5.27
C ALA A 380 -24.11 4.84 -6.77
N ARG A 381 -25.38 5.07 -7.15
CA ARG A 381 -25.75 5.43 -8.54
C ARG A 381 -25.02 6.70 -9.00
N ALA A 382 -25.02 7.75 -8.19
CA ALA A 382 -24.36 9.01 -8.53
C ALA A 382 -22.84 8.83 -8.72
N VAL A 383 -22.18 8.07 -7.82
CA VAL A 383 -20.74 7.80 -7.90
C VAL A 383 -20.42 6.96 -9.15
N LEU A 384 -21.13 5.86 -9.37
CA LEU A 384 -20.91 4.94 -10.50
C LEU A 384 -21.24 5.58 -11.86
N ALA A 385 -22.20 6.52 -11.91
CA ALA A 385 -22.50 7.28 -13.13
C ALA A 385 -21.51 8.42 -13.41
N SER A 386 -20.58 8.71 -12.49
CA SER A 386 -19.65 9.83 -12.59
C SER A 386 -18.22 9.35 -12.93
N PRO A 387 -17.31 10.26 -13.35
CA PRO A 387 -15.90 9.93 -13.52
C PRO A 387 -15.22 9.39 -12.25
N LEU A 388 -15.81 9.58 -11.06
CA LEU A 388 -15.31 9.03 -9.79
C LEU A 388 -15.23 7.49 -9.80
N GLN A 389 -16.02 6.82 -10.64
CA GLN A 389 -15.92 5.36 -10.79
C GLN A 389 -14.49 4.92 -11.14
N ARG A 390 -13.70 5.76 -11.85
CA ARG A 390 -12.30 5.44 -12.19
C ARG A 390 -11.42 5.42 -10.96
N THR A 391 -11.60 6.38 -10.06
CA THR A 391 -10.87 6.41 -8.79
C THR A 391 -11.29 5.23 -7.92
N LEU A 392 -12.59 4.92 -7.87
CA LEU A 392 -13.09 3.76 -7.17
C LEU A 392 -12.48 2.46 -7.72
N ALA A 393 -12.46 2.29 -9.05
CA ALA A 393 -11.87 1.14 -9.73
C ALA A 393 -10.38 1.02 -9.45
N TRP A 394 -9.64 2.12 -9.51
CA TRP A 394 -8.23 2.18 -9.16
C TRP A 394 -7.96 1.77 -7.70
N THR A 395 -8.80 2.22 -6.75
CA THR A 395 -8.67 1.86 -5.34
C THR A 395 -9.00 0.39 -5.09
N TYR A 396 -10.04 -0.15 -5.76
CA TYR A 396 -10.38 -1.57 -5.67
C TYR A 396 -9.30 -2.45 -6.30
N ALA A 397 -8.71 -2.02 -7.42
CA ALA A 397 -7.59 -2.68 -8.07
C ALA A 397 -6.24 -2.49 -7.35
N MET A 398 -6.23 -1.87 -6.16
CA MET A 398 -5.04 -1.55 -5.37
C MET A 398 -3.97 -0.77 -6.14
N GLY A 399 -4.38 0.17 -7.00
CA GLY A 399 -3.45 1.02 -7.74
C GLY A 399 -2.57 1.91 -6.85
N TRP A 400 -2.94 2.10 -5.57
CA TRP A 400 -2.14 2.80 -4.57
C TRP A 400 -0.96 1.96 -4.05
N ALA A 401 -1.01 0.63 -4.22
CA ALA A 401 0.01 -0.27 -3.71
C ALA A 401 1.24 -0.37 -4.64
N GLY A 402 1.22 0.33 -5.79
CA GLY A 402 2.30 0.38 -6.78
C GLY A 402 2.48 -0.93 -7.55
N GLU A 403 2.94 -0.82 -8.81
CA GLU A 403 3.48 -1.98 -9.52
C GLU A 403 4.99 -2.10 -9.24
N PRO A 404 5.52 -3.32 -9.08
CA PRO A 404 6.96 -3.54 -9.00
C PRO A 404 7.64 -3.00 -10.26
N ARG A 405 8.59 -2.08 -10.12
CA ARG A 405 9.40 -1.64 -11.25
C ARG A 405 10.36 -2.77 -11.62
N HIS A 406 10.22 -3.32 -12.83
CA HIS A 406 11.26 -4.20 -13.38
C HIS A 406 12.57 -3.41 -13.50
N PRO A 407 13.70 -3.91 -12.96
CA PRO A 407 15.00 -3.40 -13.40
C PRO A 407 15.12 -3.69 -14.90
N ARG A 408 15.40 -2.65 -15.68
CA ARG A 408 15.78 -2.84 -17.09
C ARG A 408 17.05 -3.68 -17.12
N GLY A 409 16.97 -4.85 -17.75
CA GLY A 409 18.13 -5.67 -18.09
C GLY A 409 18.46 -6.76 -17.07
N VAL A 410 17.69 -7.84 -17.06
CA VAL A 410 18.27 -9.18 -16.86
C VAL A 410 17.85 -9.98 -18.08
N ALA A 411 18.82 -10.24 -18.95
CA ALA A 411 18.61 -11.08 -20.11
C ALA A 411 18.21 -12.47 -19.62
N VAL A 412 16.99 -12.90 -19.96
CA VAL A 412 16.62 -14.31 -19.90
C VAL A 412 17.57 -15.02 -20.87
N VAL A 413 18.49 -15.83 -20.33
CA VAL A 413 19.33 -16.71 -21.13
C VAL A 413 18.42 -17.77 -21.74
N GLY A 414 17.92 -17.46 -22.95
CA GLY A 414 17.24 -18.42 -23.79
C GLY A 414 18.26 -19.42 -24.34
N THR A 415 18.02 -20.69 -24.08
CA THR A 415 18.70 -21.81 -24.74
C THR A 415 18.54 -21.69 -26.26
N GLY A 416 19.66 -21.76 -26.97
CA GLY A 416 19.78 -21.27 -28.34
C GLY A 416 19.12 -22.10 -29.45
N THR A 417 19.02 -21.48 -30.62
CA THR A 417 19.53 -22.01 -31.89
C THR A 417 19.87 -20.83 -32.81
N ASN A 418 21.13 -20.80 -33.24
CA ASN A 418 21.76 -19.78 -34.09
C ASN A 418 21.06 -19.60 -35.44
N VAL A 419 21.04 -18.36 -35.95
CA VAL A 419 21.70 -17.98 -37.23
C VAL A 419 22.11 -16.49 -37.16
N ASP A 420 23.41 -16.22 -37.08
CA ASP A 420 24.04 -14.89 -37.28
C ASP A 420 24.06 -14.50 -38.77
N PRO A 421 24.17 -13.19 -39.09
CA PRO A 421 25.50 -12.71 -39.50
C PRO A 421 25.87 -11.35 -38.88
N MET A 422 27.05 -11.30 -38.26
CA MET A 422 27.86 -10.11 -37.98
C MET A 422 28.81 -9.80 -39.18
N PRO A 423 29.59 -8.70 -39.23
CA PRO A 423 29.66 -7.51 -38.35
C PRO A 423 29.78 -6.14 -39.09
N THR A 424 29.54 -5.04 -38.38
CA THR A 424 30.33 -3.81 -38.53
C THR A 424 30.63 -3.21 -37.15
N GLU A 425 31.92 -3.05 -36.86
CA GLU A 425 32.55 -2.61 -35.61
C GLU A 425 32.53 -1.07 -35.39
N PRO A 426 33.00 -0.53 -34.24
CA PRO A 426 32.24 0.44 -33.44
C PRO A 426 32.81 1.87 -33.42
N ALA A 427 31.99 2.84 -33.02
CA ALA A 427 32.41 4.19 -32.69
C ALA A 427 32.60 4.37 -31.18
N ALA A 428 33.71 5.03 -30.83
CA ALA A 428 34.30 5.19 -29.51
C ALA A 428 33.46 6.00 -28.50
N GLN A 429 33.56 5.60 -27.22
CA GLN A 429 33.11 6.37 -26.05
C GLN A 429 34.18 7.40 -25.66
N PRO A 430 33.82 8.63 -25.24
CA PRO A 430 34.75 9.53 -24.59
C PRO A 430 34.88 9.24 -23.08
N SER A 431 36.13 9.23 -22.66
CA SER A 431 36.72 9.01 -21.35
C SER A 431 36.28 10.00 -20.26
N GLN A 432 36.07 9.47 -19.05
CA GLN A 432 35.98 10.23 -17.80
C GLN A 432 37.34 10.85 -17.41
N PRO A 433 37.38 12.04 -16.80
CA PRO A 433 38.59 12.56 -16.18
C PRO A 433 38.73 12.09 -14.72
N THR A 434 39.95 11.70 -14.36
CA THR A 434 40.41 11.26 -13.04
C THR A 434 40.82 12.42 -12.13
N SER A 435 40.31 12.37 -10.89
CA SER A 435 40.86 12.73 -9.55
C SER A 435 41.55 14.10 -9.30
N PRO A 436 41.45 14.69 -8.08
CA PRO A 436 42.29 14.21 -6.97
C PRO A 436 41.65 14.23 -5.55
N ASP A 437 42.10 13.25 -4.78
CA ASP A 437 42.46 13.24 -3.35
C ASP A 437 42.12 14.47 -2.49
N ALA A 438 41.35 14.25 -1.41
CA ALA A 438 41.34 15.12 -0.23
C ALA A 438 41.11 14.29 1.04
N SER A 439 42.17 14.22 1.82
CA SER A 439 42.31 13.70 3.17
C SER A 439 41.31 14.23 4.19
N GLN A 440 40.86 13.32 5.07
CA GLN A 440 40.53 13.50 6.49
C GLN A 440 40.32 14.95 7.01
N ALA A 441 39.07 15.26 7.36
CA ALA A 441 38.75 16.16 8.46
C ALA A 441 37.47 15.68 9.15
N SER A 442 37.64 14.97 10.27
CA SER A 442 36.60 14.67 11.24
C SER A 442 36.18 15.96 11.94
N VAL A 443 34.95 16.42 11.72
CA VAL A 443 34.32 17.47 12.52
C VAL A 443 33.29 16.80 13.43
N GLN A 444 33.60 16.76 14.73
CA GLN A 444 32.63 16.47 15.79
C GLN A 444 31.58 17.59 15.81
N PRO A 445 30.28 17.29 16.00
CA PRO A 445 29.32 18.33 16.31
C PRO A 445 29.46 18.70 17.80
N ASP A 446 30.02 19.87 18.05
CA ASP A 446 29.99 20.54 19.34
C ASP A 446 28.53 20.82 19.74
N GLY A 447 28.22 20.53 21.01
CA GLY A 447 26.93 20.80 21.63
C GLY A 447 26.65 22.30 21.71
N GLY A 448 25.74 22.77 20.87
CA GLY A 448 25.15 24.11 20.92
C GLY A 448 23.68 24.03 21.32
N SER A 449 23.40 24.50 22.55
CA SER A 449 22.12 25.02 23.09
C SER A 449 20.81 24.63 22.38
N LEU A 450 19.99 23.83 23.07
CA LEU A 450 18.56 23.67 22.80
C LEU A 450 17.91 25.06 22.66
N ALA A 451 17.41 25.36 21.46
CA ALA A 451 16.68 26.58 21.17
C ALA A 451 15.53 26.79 22.18
N SER A 452 15.32 28.03 22.61
CA SER A 452 14.23 28.39 23.52
C SER A 452 12.87 28.09 22.86
N PRO A 453 11.85 27.64 23.63
CA PRO A 453 10.55 27.32 23.06
C PRO A 453 9.93 28.54 22.39
N VAL A 454 9.49 28.38 21.13
CA VAL A 454 8.77 29.39 20.36
C VAL A 454 7.51 29.79 21.13
N ALA A 455 7.31 31.10 21.36
CA ALA A 455 6.14 31.60 22.09
C ALA A 455 4.85 31.32 21.29
N ARG A 456 3.92 30.56 21.87
CA ARG A 456 2.69 30.12 21.18
C ARG A 456 1.54 31.11 21.41
N GLY A 457 0.93 31.61 20.34
CA GLY A 457 -0.38 32.28 20.41
C GLY A 457 -1.49 31.30 20.86
N GLU A 458 -2.61 31.81 21.38
CA GLU A 458 -3.69 30.98 21.96
C GLU A 458 -4.30 30.01 20.94
N ARG A 459 -4.46 30.43 19.68
CA ARG A 459 -5.00 29.57 18.61
C ARG A 459 -3.97 28.55 18.15
N GLY A 460 -2.69 28.95 18.03
CA GLY A 460 -1.59 28.05 17.72
C GLY A 460 -1.44 26.95 18.76
N ALA A 461 -1.49 27.28 20.05
CA ALA A 461 -1.43 26.29 21.13
C ALA A 461 -2.61 25.29 21.08
N GLN A 462 -3.83 25.78 20.83
CA GLN A 462 -5.01 24.93 20.68
C GLN A 462 -4.86 23.95 19.50
N VAL A 463 -4.44 24.45 18.33
CA VAL A 463 -4.25 23.64 17.12
C VAL A 463 -3.15 22.59 17.32
N SER A 464 -2.00 22.97 17.90
CA SER A 464 -0.91 22.04 18.27
C SER A 464 -1.45 20.86 19.11
N SER A 465 -2.16 21.17 20.20
CA SER A 465 -2.69 20.13 21.10
C SER A 465 -3.69 19.18 20.44
N MET A 466 -4.52 19.67 19.49
CA MET A 466 -5.44 18.83 18.74
C MET A 466 -4.68 17.86 17.81
N PHE A 467 -3.62 18.33 17.14
CA PHE A 467 -2.83 17.53 16.19
C PHE A 467 -1.88 16.53 16.84
N ASN A 468 -1.39 16.81 18.06
CA ASN A 468 -0.52 15.88 18.80
C ASN A 468 -1.18 14.52 19.09
N GLY A 469 -2.52 14.47 19.18
CA GLY A 469 -3.28 13.21 19.31
C GLY A 469 -3.66 12.52 17.99
N MET A 470 -3.35 13.12 16.83
CA MET A 470 -3.80 12.68 15.51
C MET A 470 -2.69 12.21 14.56
N ALA A 471 -1.44 12.42 14.94
CA ALA A 471 -0.27 12.29 14.08
C ALA A 471 -0.19 10.92 13.35
N ASP A 472 -0.57 9.82 14.00
CA ASP A 472 -0.56 8.46 13.41
C ASP A 472 -1.66 8.18 12.35
N ARG A 473 -2.71 9.02 12.30
CA ARG A 473 -3.90 8.79 11.46
C ARG A 473 -4.23 9.95 10.53
N TYR A 474 -3.47 11.03 10.61
CA TYR A 474 -3.66 12.25 9.82
C TYR A 474 -3.57 11.99 8.31
N ASP A 475 -2.44 11.46 7.81
CA ASP A 475 -2.24 11.18 6.38
C ASP A 475 -3.32 10.24 5.81
N LEU A 476 -3.73 9.25 6.60
CA LEU A 476 -4.80 8.34 6.20
C LEU A 476 -6.11 9.11 6.04
N MET A 477 -6.44 9.96 7.00
CA MET A 477 -7.71 10.65 6.96
C MET A 477 -7.75 11.60 5.77
N ASN A 478 -6.66 12.32 5.48
CA ASN A 478 -6.57 13.11 4.26
C ASN A 478 -6.74 12.23 3.01
N LEU A 479 -6.12 11.05 2.97
CA LEU A 479 -6.33 10.09 1.89
C LEU A 479 -7.80 9.66 1.76
N VAL A 480 -8.50 9.40 2.87
CA VAL A 480 -9.90 8.95 2.83
C VAL A 480 -10.87 10.09 2.50
N MET A 481 -10.69 11.28 3.09
CA MET A 481 -11.51 12.46 2.84
C MET A 481 -11.33 13.00 1.43
N THR A 482 -10.14 12.85 0.84
CA THR A 482 -9.92 13.21 -0.56
C THR A 482 -10.26 12.07 -1.52
N TRP A 483 -10.85 10.97 -1.03
CA TRP A 483 -11.15 9.77 -1.83
C TRP A 483 -9.94 9.24 -2.61
N GLY A 484 -8.76 9.27 -1.99
CA GLY A 484 -7.50 8.82 -2.56
C GLY A 484 -6.79 9.85 -3.43
N GLN A 485 -7.31 11.08 -3.53
CA GLN A 485 -6.72 12.13 -4.37
C GLN A 485 -5.52 12.82 -3.72
N GLU A 486 -5.32 12.71 -2.40
CA GLU A 486 -4.26 13.41 -1.68
C GLU A 486 -2.88 13.31 -2.35
N PRO A 487 -2.35 12.14 -2.73
CA PRO A 487 -1.03 12.07 -3.37
C PRO A 487 -0.99 12.77 -4.74
N ARG A 488 -2.11 12.80 -5.47
CA ARG A 488 -2.20 13.53 -6.74
C ARG A 488 -2.21 15.03 -6.50
N LEU A 489 -2.90 15.51 -5.47
CA LEU A 489 -2.94 16.92 -5.10
C LEU A 489 -1.56 17.39 -4.66
N VAL A 490 -0.89 16.62 -3.78
CA VAL A 490 0.50 16.88 -3.35
C VAL A 490 1.44 16.97 -4.56
N ARG A 491 1.41 15.99 -5.46
CA ARG A 491 2.22 16.02 -6.68
C ARG A 491 1.89 17.22 -7.57
N ARG A 492 0.61 17.57 -7.71
CA ARG A 492 0.17 18.72 -8.50
C ARG A 492 0.67 20.04 -7.90
N THR A 493 0.69 20.16 -6.57
CA THR A 493 1.30 21.29 -5.85
C THR A 493 2.79 21.41 -6.18
N VAL A 494 3.54 20.31 -6.14
CA VAL A 494 4.97 20.31 -6.51
C VAL A 494 5.19 20.65 -7.99
N GLU A 495 4.34 20.14 -8.89
CA GLU A 495 4.41 20.46 -10.32
C GLU A 495 4.18 21.96 -10.59
N ARG A 496 3.26 22.60 -9.86
CA ARG A 496 2.96 24.04 -9.95
C ARG A 496 4.07 24.94 -9.42
N ALA A 497 4.95 24.40 -8.57
CA ALA A 497 6.09 25.15 -8.06
C ALA A 497 7.14 25.44 -9.15
N GLU A 498 7.08 24.75 -10.30
CA GLU A 498 7.94 24.98 -11.49
C GLU A 498 9.40 25.24 -11.12
N LEU A 499 9.93 24.35 -10.27
CA LEU A 499 11.22 24.54 -9.63
C LEU A 499 12.39 24.46 -10.65
N PRO A 500 13.49 25.18 -10.42
CA PRO A 500 14.75 24.98 -11.14
C PRO A 500 15.37 23.60 -10.82
N ASP A 501 16.47 23.24 -11.48
CA ASP A 501 17.05 21.88 -11.38
C ASP A 501 17.58 21.52 -9.98
N ALA A 502 18.13 22.49 -9.25
CA ALA A 502 18.65 22.33 -7.88
C ALA A 502 18.09 23.43 -6.95
N PRO A 503 16.79 23.39 -6.62
CA PRO A 503 16.12 24.44 -5.86
C PRO A 503 16.36 24.29 -4.36
N ARG A 504 16.36 25.41 -3.64
CA ARG A 504 16.19 25.42 -2.18
C ARG A 504 14.73 25.74 -1.86
N VAL A 505 14.02 24.79 -1.25
CA VAL A 505 12.56 24.87 -1.02
C VAL A 505 12.24 24.85 0.46
N LEU A 506 11.36 25.75 0.89
CA LEU A 506 10.80 25.77 2.23
C LEU A 506 9.37 25.20 2.21
N ASP A 507 9.14 24.09 2.89
CA ASP A 507 7.81 23.53 3.11
C ASP A 507 7.29 23.97 4.49
N LEU A 508 6.32 24.88 4.53
CA LEU A 508 5.72 25.42 5.76
C LEU A 508 4.51 24.60 6.21
N ALA A 509 4.32 24.50 7.52
CA ALA A 509 3.39 23.53 8.12
C ALA A 509 3.57 22.14 7.50
N THR A 510 4.84 21.73 7.40
CA THR A 510 5.24 20.50 6.68
C THR A 510 4.59 19.24 7.28
N GLY A 511 4.20 19.27 8.55
CA GLY A 511 3.57 18.17 9.26
C GLY A 511 4.42 16.90 9.20
N THR A 512 3.87 15.85 8.59
CA THR A 512 4.56 14.57 8.36
C THR A 512 5.41 14.56 7.07
N GLY A 513 5.55 15.70 6.40
CA GLY A 513 6.44 15.91 5.25
C GLY A 513 5.89 15.45 3.89
N ASP A 514 4.57 15.39 3.66
CA ASP A 514 4.04 14.86 2.40
C ASP A 514 4.52 15.65 1.16
N ILE A 515 4.48 16.99 1.20
CA ILE A 515 4.95 17.85 0.10
C ILE A 515 6.48 17.84 0.02
N ALA A 516 7.17 18.05 1.14
CA ALA A 516 8.64 17.98 1.23
C ALA A 516 9.22 16.67 0.65
N LEU A 517 8.63 15.52 1.00
CA LEU A 517 9.07 14.21 0.49
C LEU A 517 8.74 14.03 -0.99
N GLU A 518 7.64 14.58 -1.50
CA GLU A 518 7.33 14.54 -2.93
C GLU A 518 8.32 15.39 -3.74
N ILE A 519 8.75 16.54 -3.23
CA ILE A 519 9.83 17.35 -3.83
C ILE A 519 11.10 16.51 -3.93
N LEU A 520 11.51 15.84 -2.85
CA LEU A 520 12.71 14.98 -2.83
C LEU A 520 12.62 13.71 -3.70
N ARG A 521 11.42 13.29 -4.11
CA ARG A 521 11.19 12.15 -5.03
C ARG A 521 11.07 12.59 -6.49
N SER A 522 10.90 13.88 -6.72
CA SER A 522 10.80 14.45 -8.06
C SER A 522 12.16 14.46 -8.76
N ARG A 523 12.22 15.04 -9.98
CA ARG A 523 13.45 15.09 -10.78
C ARG A 523 14.50 16.07 -10.25
N TYR A 524 14.15 16.91 -9.28
CA TYR A 524 15.00 18.01 -8.82
C TYR A 524 16.04 17.52 -7.81
N ALA A 525 17.26 18.04 -7.90
CA ALA A 525 18.29 17.88 -6.88
C ALA A 525 18.08 18.93 -5.76
N ALA A 526 16.90 18.87 -5.12
CA ALA A 526 16.42 19.90 -4.19
C ALA A 526 17.04 19.81 -2.79
N GLU A 527 17.33 20.97 -2.19
CA GLU A 527 17.53 21.13 -0.75
C GLU A 527 16.17 21.51 -0.14
N VAL A 528 15.67 20.71 0.79
CA VAL A 528 14.32 20.91 1.36
C VAL A 528 14.41 21.17 2.85
N VAL A 529 13.87 22.33 3.26
CA VAL A 529 13.68 22.69 4.66
C VAL A 529 12.20 22.51 5.00
N GLY A 530 11.90 21.63 5.95
CA GLY A 530 10.54 21.42 6.46
C GLY A 530 10.36 22.17 7.76
N ALA A 531 9.47 23.15 7.79
CA ALA A 531 9.21 23.97 8.97
C ALA A 531 7.79 23.75 9.51
N ASP A 532 7.66 23.47 10.79
CA ASP A 532 6.37 23.28 11.47
C ASP A 532 6.43 23.74 12.93
N PHE A 533 5.30 24.12 13.48
CA PHE A 533 5.17 24.50 14.89
C PHE A 533 4.87 23.28 15.80
N ALA A 534 4.55 22.12 15.22
CA ALA A 534 4.21 20.87 15.91
C ALA A 534 5.36 19.84 15.82
N PRO A 535 6.25 19.76 16.85
CA PRO A 535 7.44 18.90 16.80
C PRO A 535 7.12 17.41 16.70
N GLU A 536 5.99 16.95 17.23
CA GLU A 536 5.55 15.56 17.13
C GLU A 536 5.23 15.13 15.69
N MET A 537 4.69 16.04 14.86
CA MET A 537 4.41 15.78 13.46
C MET A 537 5.71 15.63 12.65
N MET A 538 6.67 16.52 12.91
CA MET A 538 8.00 16.46 12.29
C MET A 538 8.76 15.19 12.69
N GLU A 539 8.60 14.72 13.93
CA GLU A 539 9.21 13.48 14.39
C GLU A 539 8.68 12.25 13.63
N ILE A 540 7.39 12.24 13.26
CA ILE A 540 6.85 11.23 12.33
C ILE A 540 7.48 11.40 10.96
N GLY A 541 7.56 12.63 10.44
CA GLY A 541 8.15 12.94 9.15
C GLY A 541 9.61 12.48 9.00
N ARG A 542 10.44 12.71 10.02
CA ARG A 542 11.84 12.24 10.12
C ARG A 542 11.98 10.74 9.94
N ARG A 543 11.01 9.98 10.44
CA ARG A 543 11.00 8.51 10.37
C ARG A 543 10.48 7.97 9.03
N ARG A 544 10.00 8.83 8.12
CA ARG A 544 9.53 8.41 6.79
C ARG A 544 10.71 8.27 5.83
N PRO A 545 10.63 7.37 4.83
CA PRO A 545 11.70 7.21 3.84
C PRO A 545 12.02 8.52 3.10
N GLY A 546 13.27 8.96 3.21
CA GLY A 546 13.78 10.23 2.68
C GLY A 546 13.61 11.43 3.62
N GLY A 547 13.03 11.25 4.80
CA GLY A 547 12.84 12.30 5.82
C GLY A 547 14.13 12.71 6.52
N ASP A 548 15.15 11.85 6.51
CA ASP A 548 16.53 12.12 6.90
C ASP A 548 17.21 13.17 6.02
N ARG A 549 16.72 13.35 4.78
CA ARG A 549 17.21 14.35 3.82
C ARG A 549 16.49 15.70 3.93
N ILE A 550 15.49 15.83 4.81
CA ILE A 550 14.78 17.09 5.06
C ILE A 550 15.43 17.77 6.27
N GLN A 551 15.73 19.07 6.15
CA GLN A 551 16.12 19.87 7.30
C GLN A 551 14.88 20.31 8.07
N TRP A 552 14.62 19.70 9.23
CA TRP A 552 13.44 19.96 10.05
C TRP A 552 13.68 21.12 11.02
N VAL A 553 12.83 22.15 10.97
CA VAL A 553 12.94 23.36 11.78
C VAL A 553 11.63 23.62 12.52
N GLU A 554 11.67 23.81 13.83
CA GLU A 554 10.49 24.30 14.56
C GLU A 554 10.34 25.80 14.32
N ALA A 555 9.24 26.24 13.71
CA ALA A 555 9.02 27.64 13.36
C ALA A 555 7.54 28.04 13.36
N ASP A 556 7.27 29.31 13.70
CA ASP A 556 5.97 29.94 13.47
C ASP A 556 5.92 30.50 12.04
N ALA A 557 4.88 30.18 11.29
CA ALA A 557 4.70 30.67 9.91
C ALA A 557 4.54 32.20 9.82
N MET A 558 4.24 32.87 10.95
CA MET A 558 4.13 34.33 11.06
C MET A 558 5.45 35.02 11.44
N ASP A 559 6.50 34.26 11.78
CA ASP A 559 7.82 34.76 12.17
C ASP A 559 8.90 33.73 11.84
N LEU A 560 9.32 33.69 10.58
CA LEU A 560 10.19 32.65 10.05
C LEU A 560 11.67 32.92 10.40
N PRO A 561 12.40 31.95 10.98
CA PRO A 561 13.80 32.10 11.40
C PRO A 561 14.78 31.96 10.22
N PHE A 562 14.45 32.53 9.07
CA PHE A 562 15.24 32.49 7.86
C PHE A 562 15.53 33.91 7.36
N GLU A 563 16.69 34.09 6.73
CA GLU A 563 17.06 35.35 6.10
C GLU A 563 16.18 35.64 4.88
N ASP A 564 16.09 36.92 4.52
CA ASP A 564 15.38 37.37 3.33
C ASP A 564 15.95 36.68 2.09
N GLU A 565 15.09 36.37 1.11
CA GLU A 565 15.50 35.84 -0.19
C GLU A 565 16.33 34.54 -0.14
N SER A 566 16.05 33.69 0.84
CA SER A 566 16.75 32.42 1.06
C SER A 566 16.28 31.27 0.15
N PHE A 567 15.04 31.29 -0.34
CA PHE A 567 14.40 30.13 -0.99
C PHE A 567 13.93 30.42 -2.41
N ASP A 568 14.07 29.43 -3.29
CA ASP A 568 13.56 29.45 -4.67
C ASP A 568 12.05 29.18 -4.71
N ALA A 569 11.53 28.44 -3.73
CA ALA A 569 10.10 28.25 -3.56
C ALA A 569 9.69 28.06 -2.09
N VAL A 570 8.43 28.42 -1.81
CA VAL A 570 7.74 28.14 -0.56
C VAL A 570 6.52 27.29 -0.90
N THR A 571 6.37 26.13 -0.25
CA THR A 571 5.19 25.28 -0.37
C THR A 571 4.50 25.12 0.97
N HIS A 572 3.19 24.92 0.98
CA HIS A 572 2.49 24.47 2.18
C HIS A 572 1.16 23.77 1.88
N GLY A 573 0.73 22.92 2.81
CA GLY A 573 -0.55 22.22 2.76
C GLY A 573 -1.39 22.52 4.00
N TYR A 574 -2.57 23.09 3.80
CA TYR A 574 -3.58 23.33 4.84
C TYR A 574 -3.11 24.26 5.97
N LEU A 575 -2.26 25.25 5.66
CA LEU A 575 -1.65 26.17 6.63
C LEU A 575 -2.57 27.36 6.94
N LEU A 576 -3.06 28.05 5.91
CA LEU A 576 -3.61 29.41 6.05
C LEU A 576 -4.89 29.47 6.91
N ARG A 577 -5.63 28.36 7.00
CA ARG A 577 -6.80 28.26 7.90
C ARG A 577 -6.45 28.13 9.38
N ASN A 578 -5.20 27.80 9.69
CA ASN A 578 -4.72 27.50 11.03
C ASN A 578 -3.87 28.62 11.64
N VAL A 579 -3.46 29.62 10.85
CA VAL A 579 -2.74 30.81 11.34
C VAL A 579 -3.71 31.87 11.87
N GLU A 580 -3.22 32.70 12.80
CA GLU A 580 -4.01 33.82 13.35
C GLU A 580 -4.04 35.00 12.37
N ASP A 581 -2.93 35.29 11.70
CA ASP A 581 -2.76 36.41 10.77
C ASP A 581 -2.24 35.93 9.40
N ILE A 582 -3.17 35.78 8.45
CA ILE A 582 -2.86 35.37 7.07
C ILE A 582 -1.99 36.43 6.35
N PRO A 583 -2.33 37.74 6.35
CA PRO A 583 -1.46 38.77 5.77
C PRO A 583 -0.01 38.71 6.25
N ARG A 584 0.21 38.59 7.57
CA ARG A 584 1.56 38.48 8.13
C ARG A 584 2.27 37.20 7.67
N THR A 585 1.55 36.07 7.65
CA THR A 585 2.08 34.80 7.14
C THR A 585 2.52 34.92 5.68
N LEU A 586 1.71 35.53 4.81
CA LEU A 586 2.04 35.73 3.40
C LEU A 586 3.20 36.72 3.21
N ALA A 587 3.31 37.76 4.05
CA ALA A 587 4.43 38.68 4.04
C ALA A 587 5.76 37.98 4.39
N GLU A 588 5.74 37.08 5.38
CA GLU A 588 6.92 36.26 5.72
C GLU A 588 7.31 35.32 4.58
N GLN A 589 6.34 34.67 3.94
CA GLN A 589 6.60 33.87 2.74
C GLN A 589 7.20 34.69 1.60
N PHE A 590 6.69 35.91 1.37
CA PHE A 590 7.22 36.83 0.37
C PHE A 590 8.65 37.28 0.70
N ARG A 591 8.94 37.54 1.98
CA ARG A 591 10.26 37.98 2.46
C ARG A 591 11.33 36.93 2.19
N VAL A 592 11.06 35.67 2.54
CA VAL A 592 12.05 34.57 2.42
C VAL A 592 12.21 34.05 0.99
N LEU A 593 11.30 34.38 0.08
CA LEU A 593 11.42 34.03 -1.35
C LEU A 593 12.44 34.91 -2.07
N LYS A 594 13.25 34.31 -2.93
CA LYS A 594 14.10 35.04 -3.89
C LYS A 594 13.25 35.79 -4.93
N PRO A 595 13.77 36.85 -5.57
CA PRO A 595 13.12 37.45 -6.72
C PRO A 595 12.89 36.41 -7.83
N GLY A 596 11.67 36.32 -8.35
CA GLY A 596 11.24 35.28 -9.28
C GLY A 596 10.87 33.93 -8.64
N GLY A 597 11.05 33.78 -7.32
CA GLY A 597 10.68 32.60 -6.56
C GLY A 597 9.16 32.42 -6.46
N ARG A 598 8.72 31.18 -6.20
CA ARG A 598 7.30 30.80 -6.25
C ARG A 598 6.74 30.37 -4.90
N MET A 599 5.54 30.82 -4.61
CA MET A 599 4.72 30.27 -3.53
C MET A 599 3.65 29.34 -4.12
N VAL A 600 3.50 28.15 -3.57
CA VAL A 600 2.40 27.23 -3.93
C VAL A 600 1.74 26.62 -2.69
N ALA A 601 0.42 26.76 -2.59
CA ALA A 601 -0.35 26.34 -1.43
C ALA A 601 -1.48 25.39 -1.79
N LEU A 602 -1.60 24.26 -1.09
CA LEU A 602 -2.80 23.41 -1.14
C LEU A 602 -3.68 23.75 0.06
N GLU A 603 -4.86 24.34 -0.17
CA GLU A 603 -5.75 24.78 0.90
C GLU A 603 -7.16 24.20 0.78
N THR A 604 -7.86 24.13 1.92
CA THR A 604 -9.31 23.87 1.88
C THR A 604 -10.05 25.14 1.44
N SER A 605 -11.17 24.95 0.76
CA SER A 605 -12.01 26.04 0.27
C SER A 605 -13.46 25.81 0.70
N PRO A 606 -14.18 26.88 1.07
CA PRO A 606 -15.63 26.83 1.18
C PRO A 606 -16.27 26.32 -0.12
N ALA A 607 -17.42 25.66 0.00
CA ALA A 607 -18.13 25.15 -1.17
C ALA A 607 -18.45 26.29 -2.16
N PRO A 608 -18.10 26.14 -3.45
CA PRO A 608 -18.29 27.20 -4.44
C PRO A 608 -19.78 27.52 -4.61
N LYS A 609 -20.11 28.76 -4.95
CA LYS A 609 -21.51 29.20 -5.19
C LYS A 609 -22.04 28.72 -6.56
N ASN A 610 -21.95 27.43 -6.84
CA ASN A 610 -22.38 26.82 -8.09
C ASN A 610 -23.28 25.59 -7.82
N ILE A 611 -23.59 24.81 -8.86
CA ILE A 611 -24.47 23.63 -8.77
C ILE A 611 -23.93 22.53 -7.83
N THR A 612 -22.62 22.48 -7.54
CA THR A 612 -22.05 21.48 -6.62
C THR A 612 -22.18 21.88 -5.16
N ARG A 613 -22.54 23.14 -4.85
CA ARG A 613 -22.70 23.66 -3.48
C ARG A 613 -23.48 22.74 -2.54
N PRO A 614 -24.71 22.28 -2.83
CA PRO A 614 -25.47 21.45 -1.90
C PRO A 614 -24.77 20.12 -1.61
N PHE A 615 -24.11 19.53 -2.62
CA PHE A 615 -23.36 18.29 -2.46
C PHE A 615 -22.10 18.49 -1.61
N SER A 616 -21.26 19.47 -1.97
CA SER A 616 -20.04 19.80 -1.23
C SER A 616 -20.32 20.22 0.21
N THR A 617 -21.41 20.96 0.44
CA THR A 617 -21.85 21.37 1.78
C THR A 617 -22.28 20.15 2.60
N ALA A 618 -23.11 19.27 2.05
CA ALA A 618 -23.54 18.05 2.73
C ALA A 618 -22.37 17.11 3.03
N TYR A 619 -21.40 17.01 2.11
CA TYR A 619 -20.19 16.21 2.29
C TYR A 619 -19.35 16.72 3.48
N ILE A 620 -19.05 18.02 3.51
CA ILE A 620 -18.28 18.65 4.60
C ILE A 620 -19.05 18.60 5.93
N GLN A 621 -20.38 18.72 5.92
CA GLN A 621 -21.20 18.79 7.13
C GLN A 621 -21.53 17.42 7.75
N HIS A 622 -21.68 16.40 6.92
CA HIS A 622 -22.21 15.11 7.39
C HIS A 622 -21.26 13.95 7.14
N VAL A 623 -20.58 13.93 6.00
CA VAL A 623 -19.72 12.79 5.64
C VAL A 623 -18.36 12.89 6.33
N VAL A 624 -17.71 14.04 6.29
CA VAL A 624 -16.40 14.26 6.94
C VAL A 624 -16.44 14.02 8.47
N PRO A 625 -17.41 14.56 9.24
CA PRO A 625 -17.49 14.28 10.67
C PRO A 625 -17.84 12.82 10.99
N LEU A 626 -18.68 12.17 10.17
CA LEU A 626 -19.01 10.75 10.32
C LEU A 626 -17.77 9.88 10.10
N MET A 627 -16.97 10.16 9.06
CA MET A 627 -15.69 9.50 8.83
C MET A 627 -14.71 9.76 9.98
N GLY A 628 -14.64 10.99 10.48
CA GLY A 628 -13.88 11.36 11.68
C GLY A 628 -14.20 10.47 12.88
N ARG A 629 -15.50 10.29 13.18
CA ARG A 629 -16.00 9.43 14.27
C ARG A 629 -15.70 7.93 14.06
N LEU A 630 -15.67 7.46 12.82
CA LEU A 630 -15.46 6.06 12.50
C LEU A 630 -13.97 5.66 12.42
N ILE A 631 -13.11 6.59 12.00
CA ILE A 631 -11.71 6.31 11.66
C ILE A 631 -10.74 6.80 12.75
N THR A 632 -11.10 7.86 13.47
CA THR A 632 -10.28 8.47 14.52
C THR A 632 -10.92 8.38 15.89
N GLN A 633 -10.11 8.48 16.93
CA GLN A 633 -10.57 8.55 18.31
C GLN A 633 -10.79 10.00 18.78
N ASN A 634 -10.72 10.98 17.86
CA ASN A 634 -10.84 12.41 18.19
C ASN A 634 -11.85 13.11 17.25
N PRO A 635 -13.16 13.00 17.52
CA PRO A 635 -14.21 13.58 16.69
C PRO A 635 -14.16 15.12 16.65
N ASP A 636 -13.65 15.76 17.71
CA ASP A 636 -13.65 17.22 17.87
C ASP A 636 -12.76 17.92 16.83
N ALA A 637 -11.65 17.28 16.45
CA ALA A 637 -10.75 17.79 15.42
C ALA A 637 -11.38 17.84 14.02
N TYR A 638 -12.27 16.89 13.70
CA TYR A 638 -12.94 16.84 12.40
C TYR A 638 -14.19 17.73 12.35
N GLU A 639 -14.80 17.96 13.50
CA GLU A 639 -15.80 19.00 13.66
C GLU A 639 -15.16 20.39 13.51
N TYR A 640 -13.96 20.60 14.07
CA TYR A 640 -13.13 21.78 13.83
C TYR A 640 -12.75 21.96 12.35
N LEU A 641 -12.31 20.89 11.66
CA LEU A 641 -12.00 20.96 10.23
C LEU A 641 -13.22 21.37 9.39
N SER A 642 -14.39 20.80 9.70
CA SER A 642 -15.65 21.13 9.02
C SER A 642 -16.10 22.56 9.28
N SER A 643 -15.97 23.06 10.52
CA SER A 643 -16.38 24.42 10.89
C SER A 643 -15.43 25.47 10.32
N THR A 644 -14.12 25.26 10.42
CA THR A 644 -13.10 26.18 9.89
C THR A 644 -13.14 26.25 8.37
N THR A 645 -13.25 25.13 7.65
CA THR A 645 -13.33 25.13 6.18
C THR A 645 -14.54 25.91 5.66
N ARG A 646 -15.67 25.89 6.38
CA ARG A 646 -16.87 26.65 5.99
C ARG A 646 -16.73 28.15 6.26
N ALA A 647 -16.02 28.52 7.32
CA ALA A 647 -15.76 29.91 7.69
C ALA A 647 -14.50 30.50 7.04
N PHE A 648 -13.77 29.70 6.26
CA PHE A 648 -12.51 30.09 5.65
C PHE A 648 -12.71 31.00 4.43
N LYS A 649 -11.61 31.56 3.92
CA LYS A 649 -11.58 32.41 2.75
C LYS A 649 -11.83 31.60 1.48
N THR A 650 -12.53 32.20 0.52
CA THR A 650 -12.70 31.66 -0.82
C THR A 650 -11.41 31.78 -1.63
N PRO A 651 -11.24 31.00 -2.73
CA PRO A 651 -10.02 31.03 -3.50
C PRO A 651 -9.71 32.41 -4.12
N ALA A 652 -10.75 33.17 -4.47
CA ALA A 652 -10.61 34.54 -4.96
C ALA A 652 -10.15 35.52 -3.85
N GLU A 653 -10.61 35.33 -2.62
CA GLU A 653 -10.14 36.15 -1.48
C GLU A 653 -8.69 35.83 -1.13
N ILE A 654 -8.27 34.56 -1.19
CA ILE A 654 -6.86 34.19 -1.02
C ILE A 654 -6.00 34.80 -2.14
N ALA A 655 -6.47 34.80 -3.39
CA ALA A 655 -5.76 35.45 -4.48
C ALA A 655 -5.56 36.95 -4.23
N GLY A 656 -6.60 37.66 -3.78
CA GLY A 656 -6.47 39.08 -3.40
C GLY A 656 -5.47 39.31 -2.27
N LEU A 657 -5.43 38.44 -1.26
CA LEU A 657 -4.44 38.53 -0.16
C LEU A 657 -3.00 38.29 -0.64
N LEU A 658 -2.81 37.48 -1.68
CA LEU A 658 -1.50 37.29 -2.30
C LEU A 658 -1.05 38.53 -3.08
N GLU A 659 -1.96 39.13 -3.84
CA GLU A 659 -1.72 40.40 -4.54
C GLU A 659 -1.40 41.54 -3.55
N ASP A 660 -2.15 41.64 -2.45
CA ASP A 660 -1.92 42.61 -1.37
C ASP A 660 -0.55 42.42 -0.69
N ALA A 661 -0.06 41.19 -0.60
CA ALA A 661 1.28 40.87 -0.08
C ALA A 661 2.41 41.17 -1.08
N GLY A 662 2.09 41.60 -2.30
CA GLY A 662 3.06 42.01 -3.32
C GLY A 662 3.40 40.93 -4.35
N PHE A 663 2.73 39.78 -4.32
CA PHE A 663 2.92 38.75 -5.33
C PHE A 663 2.29 39.12 -6.68
N VAL A 664 2.83 38.56 -7.77
CA VAL A 664 2.31 38.66 -9.13
C VAL A 664 2.05 37.26 -9.71
N ASP A 665 1.42 37.19 -10.88
CA ASP A 665 1.03 35.93 -11.55
C ASP A 665 0.25 34.98 -10.60
N VAL A 666 -0.72 35.57 -9.90
CA VAL A 666 -1.52 34.88 -8.90
C VAL A 666 -2.60 34.06 -9.59
N GLY A 667 -2.72 32.79 -9.22
CA GLY A 667 -3.73 31.89 -9.75
C GLY A 667 -4.15 30.81 -8.78
N HIS A 668 -5.23 30.11 -9.13
CA HIS A 668 -5.69 28.95 -8.38
C HIS A 668 -6.37 27.90 -9.28
N GLU A 669 -6.33 26.64 -8.83
CA GLU A 669 -6.98 25.50 -9.47
C GLU A 669 -7.88 24.81 -8.43
N LEU A 670 -9.15 24.57 -8.79
CA LEU A 670 -10.13 23.96 -7.89
C LEU A 670 -10.21 22.45 -8.06
N HIS A 671 -10.26 21.74 -6.95
CA HIS A 671 -10.38 20.29 -6.87
C HIS A 671 -11.54 19.88 -5.94
N MET A 672 -11.90 18.58 -5.96
CA MET A 672 -12.92 17.99 -5.06
C MET A 672 -14.24 18.79 -5.02
N PHE A 673 -14.87 19.00 -6.18
CA PHE A 673 -16.10 19.80 -6.29
C PHE A 673 -15.97 21.24 -5.75
N GLY A 674 -14.76 21.78 -5.78
CA GLY A 674 -14.38 23.12 -5.34
C GLY A 674 -14.11 23.28 -3.85
N THR A 675 -13.96 22.17 -3.10
CA THR A 675 -13.66 22.23 -1.67
C THR A 675 -12.17 22.20 -1.35
N LEU A 676 -11.32 22.03 -2.36
CA LEU A 676 -9.87 22.14 -2.27
C LEU A 676 -9.37 23.05 -3.38
N ALA A 677 -8.34 23.83 -3.09
CA ALA A 677 -7.72 24.74 -4.05
C ALA A 677 -6.21 24.64 -3.97
N ILE A 678 -5.55 24.56 -5.13
CA ILE A 678 -4.11 24.77 -5.25
C ILE A 678 -3.91 26.21 -5.72
N HIS A 679 -3.27 27.03 -4.90
CA HIS A 679 -2.91 28.41 -5.18
C HIS A 679 -1.45 28.49 -5.62
N TRP A 680 -1.12 29.40 -6.52
CA TRP A 680 0.25 29.75 -6.85
C TRP A 680 0.41 31.25 -7.03
N ALA A 681 1.63 31.72 -6.81
CA ALA A 681 2.01 33.12 -6.93
C ALA A 681 3.53 33.25 -7.11
N VAL A 682 3.98 34.35 -7.71
CA VAL A 682 5.40 34.61 -8.02
C VAL A 682 5.84 35.90 -7.33
N LYS A 683 7.01 35.91 -6.70
CA LYS A 683 7.65 37.15 -6.23
C LYS A 683 8.22 37.89 -7.44
N PRO A 684 7.90 39.17 -7.68
CA PRO A 684 8.41 39.92 -8.82
C PRO A 684 9.94 39.83 -8.95
N GLY A 685 10.44 39.57 -10.16
CA GLY A 685 11.88 39.58 -10.45
C GLY A 685 12.42 41.01 -10.42
N GLY A 686 13.49 41.25 -9.67
CA GLY A 686 14.11 42.57 -9.58
C GLY A 686 14.85 42.96 -10.86
N ALA A 687 14.22 43.71 -11.76
CA ALA A 687 14.89 44.62 -12.70
C ALA A 687 13.91 45.62 -13.34
N GLN A 688 13.75 46.80 -12.74
CA GLN A 688 13.66 48.10 -13.44
C GLN A 688 13.77 49.25 -12.44
N ALA A 689 14.99 49.53 -12.01
CA ALA A 689 15.39 50.86 -11.54
C ALA A 689 16.73 51.16 -12.22
N GLY A 690 16.68 51.78 -13.40
CA GLY A 690 17.87 52.20 -14.12
C GLY A 690 17.81 51.99 -15.63
N GLN A 691 16.86 52.62 -16.31
CA GLN A 691 17.05 53.20 -17.65
C GLN A 691 15.81 54.00 -18.03
N GLU A 692 15.75 55.24 -17.56
CA GLU A 692 15.09 56.37 -18.21
C GLU A 692 15.57 57.66 -17.50
N GLY A 693 16.29 58.51 -18.24
CA GLY A 693 16.79 59.82 -17.79
C GLY A 693 18.29 59.99 -17.93
#